data_AF-A0A2Z6MYN6-F1
#
_entry.id   AF-A0A2Z6MYN6-F1
#
_cell.length_a   1.000
_cell.length_b   1.000
_cell.length_c   1.000
_cell.angle_alpha   90.00
_cell.angle_beta   90.00
_cell.angle_gamma   90.00
#
_symmetry.space_group_name_H-M   'P 1'
#
loop_
_entity.id
_entity.type
_entity.pdbx_description
1 polymer ?
#
loop_
_entity_poly.entity_id
_entity_poly.type
_entity_poly.pdbx_seq_one_letter_code
_entity_poly.pdbx_strand_id
1 'polypeptide(L)'
;MEEEASVEFLWKSEPQPESIVSVTLSRAITSLLSTRPNKLHDSISRLSSHSPSPSTTSLHDSLLFFHSYITDAANHNRSFDQLLVPIIHSSLKSKNSKHGGQAIILLNWIFQDELIFVPVAEALASIITRKNDRYLLFGWCLLLRSIVDYDSSVHQSMLSGIRERYSDLLKILSTCLHDLAGIVSNESTLQDGFELPSRLGVSAADCFLAISGALTKADKLQDKKLKFNTKAKDQAITLIQSPTVDKKVKSDSKSLLMSKFERDYTLWHHLDDLICLVQRLLSWSKKSRFLHGKGLEQVLKWLEEIKDHYGSFQPEADSNAFKTGDLLLSSCWKHYYLLLHLEDQKFSQHYKELLDQYLSGIQYYMDNHASGSADSKDSGLETTKFFLNCLCLLLGRLDSKRFESTMSEIGMKISRILVPQLNCTDEDVIVGAVSIFKAIILKPNHSQEDALINSRQANIVMPFLLHLLDEQDGTSRAVIMLIAEYCSLCIDDMCLMEVLKRLASENISQRRNAMDVIAEILHISLASKNPLPHSAWQETANTLLERLGDKDIWIREQASKLLPMIDPSLYLLDLVRLVYSPDENQSPASDAIIGVLKRHNQNIEIIFLLVDCLKLPLLQISFTNICLFSNPFIIRINFMK
;
A
#
# COMPACT_ATOMS: atom_id res chain seq x y z
N MET A 1 -34.94 0.07 -27.50
CA MET A 1 -35.56 -1.17 -28.01
C MET A 1 -34.53 -2.26 -27.83
N GLU A 2 -34.58 -3.15 -26.85
CA GLU A 2 -35.70 -3.56 -25.98
C GLU A 2 -35.48 -3.09 -24.54
N GLU A 3 -36.60 -2.72 -23.92
CA GLU A 3 -36.78 -2.23 -22.57
C GLU A 3 -37.69 -3.27 -21.89
N GLU A 4 -37.55 -3.43 -20.57
CA GLU A 4 -38.43 -4.21 -19.68
C GLU A 4 -38.32 -5.75 -19.70
N ALA A 5 -37.61 -6.31 -18.71
CA ALA A 5 -38.13 -7.36 -17.82
C ALA A 5 -37.03 -7.90 -16.88
N SER A 6 -36.95 -7.40 -15.65
CA SER A 6 -36.45 -8.17 -14.50
C SER A 6 -36.67 -7.41 -13.19
N VAL A 7 -37.92 -7.31 -12.77
CA VAL A 7 -38.31 -7.05 -11.37
C VAL A 7 -39.21 -8.20 -10.96
N GLU A 8 -38.66 -9.14 -10.19
CA GLU A 8 -39.32 -10.01 -9.20
C GLU A 8 -38.48 -11.27 -8.98
N PHE A 9 -37.63 -11.24 -7.95
CA PHE A 9 -37.30 -12.47 -7.23
C PHE A 9 -37.86 -12.31 -5.82
N LEU A 10 -39.16 -12.59 -5.73
CA LEU A 10 -39.93 -12.67 -4.50
C LEU A 10 -39.43 -13.88 -3.69
N TRP A 11 -39.14 -13.64 -2.42
CA TRP A 11 -38.79 -14.62 -1.41
C TRP A 11 -39.80 -15.78 -1.38
N LYS A 12 -39.36 -17.00 -1.66
CA LYS A 12 -40.15 -18.22 -1.39
C LYS A 12 -39.54 -18.95 -0.20
N SER A 13 -40.03 -18.60 0.98
CA SER A 13 -40.07 -19.47 2.15
C SER A 13 -41.54 -19.70 2.50
N GLU A 14 -41.90 -20.93 2.89
CA GLU A 14 -43.27 -21.29 3.25
C GLU A 14 -43.87 -20.29 4.27
N PRO A 15 -45.14 -19.87 4.11
CA PRO A 15 -45.71 -18.80 4.92
C PRO A 15 -46.02 -19.31 6.32
N GLN A 16 -45.14 -19.03 7.28
CA GLN A 16 -45.55 -19.00 8.68
C GLN A 16 -46.43 -17.76 8.92
N PRO A 17 -47.48 -17.85 9.74
CA PRO A 17 -48.32 -16.69 10.03
C PRO A 17 -47.47 -15.60 10.69
N GLU A 18 -47.32 -14.47 10.00
CA GLU A 18 -46.61 -13.30 10.53
C GLU A 18 -47.31 -12.82 11.81
N SER A 19 -46.63 -12.92 12.95
CA SER A 19 -47.14 -12.40 14.22
C SER A 19 -47.43 -10.90 14.10
N ILE A 20 -48.56 -10.44 14.66
CA ILE A 20 -48.95 -9.01 14.73
C ILE A 20 -47.80 -8.15 15.29
N VAL A 21 -46.99 -8.71 16.19
CA VAL A 21 -45.81 -8.06 16.77
C VAL A 21 -44.72 -7.81 15.71
N SER A 22 -44.47 -8.78 14.82
CA SER A 22 -43.49 -8.67 13.73
C SER A 22 -43.88 -7.61 12.70
N VAL A 23 -45.16 -7.56 12.33
CA VAL A 23 -45.70 -6.54 11.41
C VAL A 23 -45.61 -5.14 12.04
N THR A 24 -45.95 -5.03 13.32
CA THR A 24 -45.88 -3.76 14.07
C THR A 24 -44.43 -3.27 14.21
N LEU A 25 -43.50 -4.19 14.49
CA LEU A 25 -42.06 -3.89 14.55
C LEU A 25 -41.53 -3.42 13.19
N SER A 26 -41.86 -4.13 12.11
CA SER A 26 -41.43 -3.75 10.76
C SER A 26 -41.91 -2.32 10.40
N ARG A 27 -43.16 -1.99 10.73
CA ARG A 27 -43.71 -0.64 10.54
C ARG A 27 -43.01 0.41 11.40
N ALA A 28 -42.76 0.11 12.67
CA ALA A 28 -42.05 1.02 13.58
C ALA A 28 -40.62 1.29 13.07
N ILE A 29 -39.85 0.24 12.77
CA ILE A 29 -38.48 0.33 12.25
C ILE A 29 -38.44 1.13 10.94
N THR A 30 -39.35 0.85 10.02
CA THR A 30 -39.44 1.59 8.74
C THR A 30 -39.72 3.07 8.97
N SER A 31 -40.61 3.41 9.91
CA SER A 31 -40.90 4.80 10.29
C SER A 31 -39.67 5.50 10.88
N LEU A 32 -38.93 4.83 11.77
CA LEU A 32 -37.72 5.37 12.38
C LEU A 32 -36.61 5.60 11.35
N LEU A 33 -36.35 4.61 10.49
CA LEU A 33 -35.27 4.67 9.51
C LEU A 33 -35.55 5.63 8.34
N SER A 34 -36.83 5.90 8.03
CA SER A 34 -37.23 6.88 7.00
C SER A 34 -37.32 8.32 7.53
N THR A 35 -37.26 8.53 8.84
CA THR A 35 -37.35 9.85 9.46
C THR A 35 -36.07 10.67 9.24
N ARG A 36 -36.19 12.00 9.12
CA ARG A 36 -35.01 12.89 9.01
C ARG A 36 -34.14 12.80 10.28
N PRO A 37 -32.79 12.73 10.17
CA PRO A 37 -31.89 12.57 11.31
C PRO A 37 -32.16 13.52 12.49
N ASN A 38 -32.29 14.82 12.24
CA ASN A 38 -32.54 15.82 13.30
C ASN A 38 -33.89 15.58 14.01
N LYS A 39 -34.94 15.22 13.28
CA LYS A 39 -36.26 14.93 13.87
C LYS A 39 -36.23 13.68 14.74
N LEU A 40 -35.49 12.66 14.31
CA LEU A 40 -35.30 11.44 15.08
C LEU A 40 -34.54 11.75 16.38
N HIS A 41 -33.48 12.55 16.31
CA HIS A 41 -32.69 12.93 17.47
C HIS A 41 -33.47 13.81 18.46
N ASP A 42 -34.25 14.77 17.97
CA ASP A 42 -35.16 15.58 18.79
C ASP A 42 -36.19 14.70 19.51
N SER A 43 -36.72 13.69 18.82
CA SER A 43 -37.73 12.78 19.39
C SER A 43 -37.15 11.86 20.46
N ILE A 44 -35.93 11.36 20.25
CA ILE A 44 -35.16 10.61 21.25
C ILE A 44 -34.86 11.48 22.47
N SER A 45 -34.43 12.72 22.27
CA SER A 45 -34.13 13.65 23.38
C SER A 45 -35.36 14.00 24.21
N ARG A 46 -36.54 14.04 23.58
CA ARG A 46 -37.84 14.21 24.25
C ARG A 46 -38.33 12.97 24.99
N LEU A 47 -37.86 11.77 24.65
CA LEU A 47 -38.13 10.57 25.46
C LEU A 47 -37.37 10.60 26.79
N SER A 48 -36.15 11.13 26.76
CA SER A 48 -35.30 11.24 27.96
C SER A 48 -35.67 12.40 28.88
N SER A 49 -36.42 13.39 28.37
CA SER A 49 -36.93 14.52 29.16
C SER A 49 -38.43 14.34 29.36
N HIS A 50 -38.92 14.21 30.59
CA HIS A 50 -40.33 13.96 30.93
C HIS A 50 -41.30 15.12 30.61
N SER A 51 -41.14 15.80 29.46
CA SER A 51 -41.94 16.92 28.99
C SER A 51 -43.00 16.45 28.00
N PRO A 52 -44.30 16.47 28.37
CA PRO A 52 -45.37 16.13 27.44
C PRO A 52 -45.66 17.34 26.53
N SER A 53 -45.51 17.18 25.20
CA SER A 53 -46.18 18.07 24.25
C SER A 53 -46.81 17.32 23.07
N PRO A 54 -47.96 17.78 22.53
CA PRO A 54 -48.96 16.89 21.94
C PRO A 54 -49.00 16.94 20.40
N SER A 55 -47.86 16.83 19.69
CA SER A 55 -47.88 16.96 18.22
C SER A 55 -47.05 15.98 17.39
N THR A 56 -46.47 14.92 17.99
CA THR A 56 -45.78 13.85 17.23
C THR A 56 -46.02 12.46 17.82
N THR A 57 -47.28 12.06 17.96
CA THR A 57 -47.68 10.78 18.56
C THR A 57 -47.09 9.56 17.83
N SER A 58 -47.10 9.52 16.49
CA SER A 58 -46.71 8.31 15.75
C SER A 58 -45.23 7.91 15.86
N LEU A 59 -44.30 8.88 15.90
CA LEU A 59 -42.86 8.60 15.98
C LEU A 59 -42.44 8.25 17.42
N HIS A 60 -43.05 8.92 18.39
CA HIS A 60 -42.85 8.61 19.81
C HIS A 60 -43.36 7.21 20.15
N ASP A 61 -44.56 6.86 19.69
CA ASP A 61 -45.13 5.51 19.84
C ASP A 61 -44.25 4.45 19.17
N SER A 62 -43.66 4.77 18.01
CA SER A 62 -42.72 3.87 17.32
C SER A 62 -41.43 3.65 18.12
N LEU A 63 -40.89 4.69 18.76
CA LEU A 63 -39.71 4.58 19.63
C LEU A 63 -40.00 3.77 20.92
N LEU A 64 -41.14 4.01 21.57
CA LEU A 64 -41.55 3.26 22.75
C LEU A 64 -41.81 1.78 22.45
N PHE A 65 -42.51 1.50 21.35
CA PHE A 65 -42.73 0.13 20.88
C PHE A 65 -41.40 -0.57 20.56
N PHE A 66 -40.50 0.15 19.90
CA PHE A 66 -39.19 -0.38 19.54
C PHE A 66 -38.32 -0.67 20.79
N HIS A 67 -38.26 0.23 21.77
CA HIS A 67 -37.51 -0.01 23.01
C HIS A 67 -38.09 -1.15 23.84
N SER A 68 -39.42 -1.23 23.98
CA SER A 68 -40.08 -2.33 24.70
C SER A 68 -39.87 -3.68 24.02
N TYR A 69 -39.92 -3.75 22.69
CA TYR A 69 -39.60 -4.98 21.95
C TYR A 69 -38.15 -5.42 22.17
N ILE A 70 -37.19 -4.49 22.11
CA ILE A 70 -35.77 -4.81 22.29
C ILE A 70 -35.51 -5.29 23.71
N THR A 71 -36.14 -4.66 24.70
CA THR A 71 -36.05 -5.06 26.11
C THR A 71 -36.62 -6.46 26.32
N ASP A 72 -37.79 -6.77 25.73
CA ASP A 72 -38.39 -8.10 25.77
C ASP A 72 -37.49 -9.14 25.09
N ALA A 73 -36.92 -8.82 23.93
CA ALA A 73 -36.02 -9.70 23.20
C ALA A 73 -34.74 -9.99 23.97
N ALA A 74 -34.15 -8.97 24.63
CA ALA A 74 -32.97 -9.12 25.48
C ALA A 74 -33.25 -10.00 26.70
N ASN A 75 -34.38 -9.78 27.39
CA ASN A 75 -34.76 -10.55 28.58
C ASN A 75 -35.07 -12.03 28.27
N HIS A 76 -35.56 -12.32 27.07
CA HIS A 76 -35.94 -13.68 26.65
C HIS A 76 -34.94 -14.33 25.68
N ASN A 77 -33.75 -13.72 25.50
CA ASN A 77 -32.69 -14.18 24.60
C ASN A 77 -33.20 -14.53 23.18
N ARG A 78 -34.12 -13.71 22.64
CA ARG A 78 -34.68 -13.89 21.29
C ARG A 78 -33.76 -13.31 20.23
N SER A 79 -33.89 -13.78 18.99
CA SER A 79 -33.08 -13.25 17.89
C SER A 79 -33.38 -11.77 17.61
N PHE A 80 -32.33 -10.97 17.47
CA PHE A 80 -32.41 -9.57 17.02
C PHE A 80 -32.42 -9.44 15.49
N ASP A 81 -32.58 -10.52 14.72
CA ASP A 81 -32.55 -10.47 13.25
C ASP A 81 -33.64 -9.57 12.66
N GLN A 82 -34.85 -9.60 13.25
CA GLN A 82 -35.96 -8.73 12.83
C GLN A 82 -35.67 -7.25 13.06
N LEU A 83 -34.71 -6.93 13.93
CA LEU A 83 -34.23 -5.60 14.25
C LEU A 83 -33.04 -5.19 13.36
N LEU A 84 -31.98 -6.00 13.38
CA LEU A 84 -30.67 -5.64 12.83
C LEU A 84 -30.64 -5.70 11.30
N VAL A 85 -31.34 -6.65 10.67
CA VAL A 85 -31.36 -6.77 9.21
C VAL A 85 -31.93 -5.52 8.53
N PRO A 86 -33.09 -4.97 8.95
CA PRO A 86 -33.58 -3.70 8.41
C PRO A 86 -32.65 -2.51 8.64
N ILE A 87 -32.00 -2.43 9.81
CA ILE A 87 -31.04 -1.35 10.13
C ILE A 87 -29.83 -1.40 9.19
N ILE A 88 -29.29 -2.60 8.96
CA ILE A 88 -28.19 -2.83 8.01
C ILE A 88 -28.60 -2.46 6.59
N HIS A 89 -29.77 -2.94 6.16
CA HIS A 89 -30.29 -2.67 4.83
C HIS A 89 -30.53 -1.17 4.58
N SER A 90 -31.04 -0.44 5.58
CA SER A 90 -31.22 1.01 5.49
C SER A 90 -29.90 1.76 5.39
N SER A 91 -28.85 1.28 6.07
CA SER A 91 -27.51 1.87 6.01
C SER A 91 -26.93 1.79 4.59
N LEU A 92 -27.17 0.65 3.92
CA LEU A 92 -26.76 0.44 2.53
C LEU A 92 -27.51 1.35 1.57
N LYS A 93 -28.84 1.46 1.69
CA LYS A 93 -29.67 2.33 0.82
C LYS A 93 -29.35 3.82 0.96
N SER A 94 -28.83 4.24 2.11
CA SER A 94 -28.62 5.65 2.44
C SER A 94 -27.17 6.14 2.28
N LYS A 95 -26.24 5.29 1.81
CA LYS A 95 -24.77 5.55 1.68
C LYS A 95 -24.40 6.91 1.05
N ASN A 96 -25.27 7.47 0.19
CA ASN A 96 -25.03 8.73 -0.55
C ASN A 96 -26.14 9.79 -0.37
N SER A 97 -27.06 9.63 0.58
CA SER A 97 -28.23 10.51 0.72
C SER A 97 -28.04 11.59 1.78
N LYS A 98 -28.64 12.77 1.57
CA LYS A 98 -28.79 13.83 2.62
C LYS A 98 -29.58 13.36 3.86
N HIS A 99 -30.16 12.15 3.80
CA HIS A 99 -30.98 11.53 4.83
C HIS A 99 -30.28 10.26 5.35
N GLY A 100 -28.94 10.20 5.38
CA GLY A 100 -28.19 9.10 5.98
C GLY A 100 -27.96 9.29 7.48
N GLY A 101 -27.71 8.19 8.20
CA GLY A 101 -27.25 8.20 9.60
C GLY A 101 -28.28 7.77 10.65
N GLN A 102 -29.53 7.49 10.29
CA GLN A 102 -30.58 7.04 11.21
C GLN A 102 -30.20 5.74 11.90
N ALA A 103 -29.61 4.79 11.18
CA ALA A 103 -29.12 3.54 11.73
C ALA A 103 -28.12 3.78 12.88
N ILE A 104 -27.17 4.71 12.68
CA ILE A 104 -26.17 5.08 13.69
C ILE A 104 -26.84 5.79 14.88
N ILE A 105 -27.80 6.70 14.62
CA ILE A 105 -28.55 7.40 15.68
C ILE A 105 -29.33 6.40 16.55
N LEU A 106 -30.01 5.43 15.93
CA LEU A 106 -30.77 4.40 16.64
C LEU A 106 -29.84 3.50 17.47
N LEU A 107 -28.76 2.98 16.88
CA LEU A 107 -27.80 2.15 17.61
C LEU A 107 -27.15 2.92 18.76
N ASN A 108 -26.80 4.18 18.54
CA ASN A 108 -26.29 5.05 19.60
C ASN A 108 -27.27 5.21 20.75
N TRP A 109 -28.56 5.38 20.47
CA TRP A 109 -29.58 5.46 21.52
C TRP A 109 -29.77 4.12 22.23
N ILE A 110 -29.81 3.00 21.51
CA ILE A 110 -29.90 1.65 22.09
C ILE A 110 -28.72 1.39 23.04
N PHE A 111 -27.51 1.81 22.66
CA PHE A 111 -26.29 1.60 23.47
C PHE A 111 -26.22 2.46 24.73
N GLN A 112 -27.13 3.42 24.92
CA GLN A 112 -27.26 4.13 26.20
C GLN A 112 -27.83 3.24 27.31
N ASP A 113 -28.59 2.21 26.95
CA ASP A 113 -29.17 1.26 27.90
C ASP A 113 -28.19 0.11 28.17
N GLU A 114 -27.70 0.02 29.40
CA GLU A 114 -26.68 -0.95 29.82
C GLU A 114 -27.14 -2.41 29.71
N LEU A 115 -28.43 -2.68 29.93
CA LEU A 115 -28.97 -4.04 29.89
C LEU A 115 -29.14 -4.53 28.45
N ILE A 116 -29.36 -3.61 27.52
CA ILE A 116 -29.61 -3.91 26.11
C ILE A 116 -28.31 -3.90 25.30
N PHE A 117 -27.33 -3.10 25.69
CA PHE A 117 -26.08 -2.89 24.95
C PHE A 117 -25.38 -4.20 24.59
N VAL A 118 -25.05 -5.04 25.58
CA VAL A 118 -24.27 -6.27 25.35
C VAL A 118 -25.01 -7.25 24.43
N PRO A 119 -26.29 -7.63 24.70
CA PRO A 119 -27.04 -8.52 23.81
C PRO A 119 -27.12 -8.03 22.36
N VAL A 120 -27.34 -6.72 22.14
CA VAL A 120 -27.44 -6.16 20.79
C VAL A 120 -26.08 -6.11 20.09
N ALA A 121 -25.01 -5.77 20.81
CA ALA A 121 -23.65 -5.74 20.26
C ALA A 121 -23.16 -7.15 19.88
N GLU A 122 -23.39 -8.15 20.73
CA GLU A 122 -23.07 -9.56 20.44
C GLU A 122 -23.91 -10.09 19.27
N ALA A 123 -25.20 -9.75 19.23
CA ALA A 123 -26.05 -10.12 18.12
C ALA A 123 -25.57 -9.49 16.80
N LEU A 124 -25.16 -8.22 16.83
CA LEU A 124 -24.58 -7.53 15.68
C LEU A 124 -23.27 -8.18 15.21
N ALA A 125 -22.38 -8.55 16.14
CA ALA A 125 -21.15 -9.29 15.83
C ALA A 125 -21.48 -10.65 15.20
N SER A 126 -22.45 -11.40 15.75
CA SER A 126 -22.82 -12.73 15.29
C SER A 126 -23.41 -12.78 13.87
N ILE A 127 -23.78 -11.64 13.26
CA ILE A 127 -24.33 -11.62 11.90
C ILE A 127 -23.34 -12.18 10.89
N ILE A 128 -22.04 -11.92 11.07
CA ILE A 128 -21.00 -12.35 10.14
C ILE A 128 -20.90 -13.87 10.03
N THR A 129 -21.11 -14.60 11.14
CA THR A 129 -21.01 -16.07 11.19
C THR A 129 -22.32 -16.77 10.81
N ARG A 130 -23.46 -16.09 10.92
CA ARG A 130 -24.78 -16.72 10.85
C ARG A 130 -25.46 -16.62 9.49
N LYS A 131 -24.99 -15.76 8.57
CA LYS A 131 -25.73 -15.43 7.33
C LYS A 131 -24.82 -15.37 6.11
N ASN A 132 -25.03 -16.31 5.17
CA ASN A 132 -24.33 -16.37 3.88
C ASN A 132 -24.84 -15.35 2.83
N ASP A 133 -25.65 -14.37 3.23
CA ASP A 133 -26.16 -13.35 2.32
C ASP A 133 -25.09 -12.27 2.09
N ARG A 134 -24.47 -12.30 0.91
CA ARG A 134 -23.43 -11.35 0.50
C ARG A 134 -23.89 -9.90 0.54
N TYR A 135 -25.16 -9.62 0.23
CA TYR A 135 -25.69 -8.26 0.24
C TYR A 135 -25.87 -7.74 1.67
N LEU A 136 -26.34 -8.60 2.58
CA LEU A 136 -26.42 -8.28 4.00
C LEU A 136 -25.03 -8.04 4.59
N LEU A 137 -24.06 -8.92 4.32
CA LEU A 137 -22.67 -8.78 4.79
C LEU A 137 -22.03 -7.49 4.29
N PHE A 138 -22.31 -7.10 3.04
CA PHE A 138 -21.84 -5.84 2.48
C PHE A 138 -22.41 -4.64 3.24
N GLY A 139 -23.72 -4.62 3.51
CA GLY A 139 -24.33 -3.58 4.35
C GLY A 139 -23.80 -3.55 5.77
N TRP A 140 -23.52 -4.73 6.34
CA TRP A 140 -23.01 -4.90 7.69
C TRP A 140 -21.60 -4.31 7.83
N CYS A 141 -20.71 -4.57 6.86
CA CYS A 141 -19.36 -4.00 6.83
C CYS A 141 -19.39 -2.46 6.81
N LEU A 142 -20.29 -1.88 6.00
CA LEU A 142 -20.46 -0.42 5.92
C LEU A 142 -20.99 0.18 7.22
N LEU A 143 -21.96 -0.48 7.86
CA LEU A 143 -22.51 -0.04 9.13
C LEU A 143 -21.46 -0.10 10.24
N LEU A 144 -20.77 -1.23 10.40
CA LEU A 144 -19.73 -1.39 11.42
C LEU A 144 -18.60 -0.38 11.25
N ARG A 145 -18.10 -0.21 10.04
CA ARG A 145 -17.10 0.82 9.75
C ARG A 145 -17.57 2.20 10.21
N SER A 146 -18.84 2.55 9.93
CA SER A 146 -19.41 3.84 10.33
C SER A 146 -19.56 3.98 11.85
N ILE A 147 -19.82 2.89 12.57
CA ILE A 147 -19.88 2.86 14.04
C ILE A 147 -18.48 3.03 14.64
N VAL A 148 -17.47 2.37 14.07
CA VAL A 148 -16.09 2.41 14.55
C VAL A 148 -15.44 3.76 14.26
N ASP A 149 -15.65 4.33 13.06
CA ASP A 149 -15.10 5.62 12.65
C ASP A 149 -15.82 6.85 13.27
N TYR A 150 -16.70 6.67 14.25
CA TYR A 150 -17.57 7.73 14.80
C TYR A 150 -16.81 8.96 15.32
N ASP A 151 -15.57 8.78 15.79
CA ASP A 151 -14.67 9.83 16.30
C ASP A 151 -14.29 10.89 15.25
N SER A 152 -14.58 10.65 13.97
CA SER A 152 -14.22 11.53 12.86
C SER A 152 -15.39 12.35 12.29
N SER A 153 -16.53 12.42 13.01
CA SER A 153 -17.75 13.11 12.57
C SER A 153 -17.98 14.43 13.32
N VAL A 154 -18.49 15.45 12.65
CA VAL A 154 -18.78 16.80 13.19
C VAL A 154 -19.82 16.79 14.35
N HIS A 155 -20.43 15.63 14.62
CA HIS A 155 -21.49 15.43 15.61
C HIS A 155 -21.06 14.58 16.82
N GLN A 156 -19.78 14.55 17.17
CA GLN A 156 -19.24 13.82 18.34
C GLN A 156 -20.05 14.01 19.63
N SER A 157 -20.61 15.20 19.87
CA SER A 157 -21.43 15.49 21.07
C SER A 157 -22.77 14.77 21.11
N MET A 158 -23.26 14.27 19.96
CA MET A 158 -24.58 13.65 19.81
C MET A 158 -24.54 12.11 19.89
N LEU A 159 -23.35 11.50 19.90
CA LEU A 159 -23.16 10.04 19.93
C LEU A 159 -22.65 9.53 21.29
N SER A 160 -23.32 9.92 22.38
CA SER A 160 -22.90 9.58 23.75
C SER A 160 -22.92 8.08 24.06
N GLY A 161 -23.90 7.32 23.56
CA GLY A 161 -24.02 5.89 23.84
C GLY A 161 -22.87 5.07 23.24
N ILE A 162 -22.55 5.30 21.96
CA ILE A 162 -21.37 4.68 21.32
C ILE A 162 -20.10 5.11 22.05
N ARG A 163 -19.96 6.41 22.35
CA ARG A 163 -18.75 6.95 23.00
C ARG A 163 -18.49 6.35 24.38
N GLU A 164 -19.52 6.20 25.21
CA GLU A 164 -19.39 5.73 26.59
C GLU A 164 -19.07 4.23 26.69
N ARG A 165 -19.55 3.46 25.70
CA ARG A 165 -19.38 2.00 25.60
C ARG A 165 -18.37 1.57 24.53
N TYR A 166 -17.62 2.52 23.95
CA TYR A 166 -16.78 2.25 22.78
C TYR A 166 -15.74 1.15 23.03
N SER A 167 -15.10 1.14 24.20
CA SER A 167 -14.12 0.11 24.56
C SER A 167 -14.73 -1.29 24.61
N ASP A 168 -15.94 -1.41 25.16
CA ASP A 168 -16.62 -2.70 25.30
C ASP A 168 -17.17 -3.16 23.96
N LEU A 169 -17.69 -2.23 23.16
CA LEU A 169 -18.14 -2.47 21.80
C LEU A 169 -16.98 -2.98 20.93
N LEU A 170 -15.81 -2.34 21.03
CA LEU A 170 -14.64 -2.72 20.25
C LEU A 170 -14.13 -4.12 20.60
N LYS A 171 -14.18 -4.52 21.89
CA LYS A 171 -13.87 -5.90 22.31
C LYS A 171 -14.82 -6.93 21.70
N ILE A 172 -16.11 -6.60 21.61
CA ILE A 172 -17.09 -7.49 20.97
C ILE A 172 -16.82 -7.56 19.46
N LEU A 173 -16.61 -6.41 18.81
CA LEU A 173 -16.38 -6.36 17.36
C LEU A 173 -15.04 -6.95 16.92
N SER A 174 -14.01 -6.97 17.77
CA SER A 174 -12.73 -7.59 17.43
C SER A 174 -12.83 -9.10 17.24
N THR A 175 -13.82 -9.75 17.86
CA THR A 175 -14.10 -11.17 17.63
C THR A 175 -14.46 -11.49 16.17
N CYS A 176 -14.92 -10.49 15.40
CA CYS A 176 -15.27 -10.64 13.99
C CYS A 176 -14.07 -10.56 13.04
N LEU A 177 -12.86 -10.21 13.51
CA LEU A 177 -11.69 -10.00 12.64
C LEU A 177 -11.32 -11.25 11.86
N HIS A 178 -11.37 -12.43 12.49
CA HIS A 178 -11.08 -13.69 11.83
C HIS A 178 -12.07 -13.99 10.69
N ASP A 179 -13.38 -13.83 10.94
CA ASP A 179 -14.40 -14.02 9.92
C ASP A 179 -14.29 -13.01 8.77
N LEU A 180 -13.93 -11.75 9.10
CA LEU A 180 -13.64 -10.72 8.10
C LEU A 180 -12.45 -11.09 7.22
N ALA A 181 -11.36 -11.62 7.79
CA ALA A 181 -10.22 -12.13 7.02
C ALA A 181 -10.63 -13.29 6.11
N GLY A 182 -11.54 -14.16 6.57
CA GLY A 182 -12.15 -15.21 5.77
C GLY A 182 -12.93 -14.67 4.57
N ILE A 183 -13.74 -13.63 4.76
CA ILE A 183 -14.46 -12.96 3.65
C ILE A 183 -13.48 -12.34 2.66
N VAL A 184 -12.49 -11.58 3.15
CA VAL A 184 -11.46 -10.93 2.31
C VAL A 184 -10.70 -11.94 1.46
N SER A 185 -10.40 -13.11 2.02
CA SER A 185 -9.69 -14.19 1.31
C SER A 185 -10.51 -14.86 0.21
N ASN A 186 -11.84 -14.84 0.31
CA ASN A 186 -12.75 -15.52 -0.61
C ASN A 186 -13.39 -14.58 -1.65
N GLU A 187 -13.37 -13.26 -1.41
CA GLU A 187 -14.09 -12.27 -2.21
C GLU A 187 -13.20 -11.59 -3.27
N SER A 188 -12.57 -12.42 -4.10
CA SER A 188 -11.77 -11.99 -5.25
C SER A 188 -12.09 -12.80 -6.52
N THR A 189 -11.81 -12.22 -7.69
CA THR A 189 -11.90 -12.90 -8.98
C THR A 189 -10.63 -12.70 -9.79
N LEU A 190 -10.18 -13.75 -10.49
CA LEU A 190 -9.04 -13.66 -11.39
C LEU A 190 -9.46 -13.08 -12.74
N GLN A 191 -8.83 -11.98 -13.15
CA GLN A 191 -9.02 -11.33 -14.45
C GLN A 191 -7.66 -10.99 -15.06
N ASP A 192 -7.40 -11.50 -16.27
CA ASP A 192 -6.14 -11.33 -17.00
C ASP A 192 -4.88 -11.78 -16.22
N GLY A 193 -5.02 -12.80 -15.36
CA GLY A 193 -3.94 -13.26 -14.47
C GLY A 193 -3.74 -12.41 -13.21
N PHE A 194 -4.55 -11.38 -13.00
CA PHE A 194 -4.54 -10.55 -11.79
C PHE A 194 -5.76 -10.81 -10.91
N GLU A 195 -5.56 -10.79 -9.60
CA GLU A 195 -6.64 -10.95 -8.62
C GLU A 195 -7.29 -9.60 -8.33
N LEU A 196 -8.61 -9.48 -8.54
CA LEU A 196 -9.38 -8.26 -8.31
C LEU A 196 -10.44 -8.48 -7.23
N PRO A 197 -10.61 -7.54 -6.29
CA PRO A 197 -11.59 -7.70 -5.21
C PRO A 197 -13.03 -7.44 -5.67
N SER A 198 -13.98 -8.13 -5.04
CA SER A 198 -15.40 -7.79 -5.13
C SER A 198 -15.73 -6.55 -4.27
N ARG A 199 -16.90 -5.93 -4.47
CA ARG A 199 -17.36 -4.82 -3.59
C ARG A 199 -17.48 -5.23 -2.13
N LEU A 200 -17.87 -6.48 -1.88
CA LEU A 200 -17.91 -7.06 -0.54
C LEU A 200 -16.49 -7.23 0.01
N GLY A 201 -15.56 -7.78 -0.78
CA GLY A 201 -14.15 -7.93 -0.39
C GLY A 201 -13.51 -6.60 -0.01
N VAL A 202 -13.72 -5.55 -0.81
CA VAL A 202 -13.25 -4.18 -0.49
C VAL A 202 -13.85 -3.68 0.84
N SER A 203 -15.16 -3.83 1.03
CA SER A 203 -15.83 -3.34 2.23
C SER A 203 -15.46 -4.13 3.49
N ALA A 204 -15.23 -5.43 3.36
CA ALA A 204 -14.76 -6.29 4.43
C ALA A 204 -13.33 -5.92 4.84
N ALA A 205 -12.43 -5.72 3.86
CA ALA A 205 -11.07 -5.26 4.12
C ALA A 205 -11.05 -3.89 4.83
N ASP A 206 -11.85 -2.93 4.37
CA ASP A 206 -11.96 -1.63 5.01
C ASP A 206 -12.60 -1.71 6.41
N CYS A 207 -13.59 -2.58 6.62
CA CYS A 207 -14.18 -2.81 7.94
C CYS A 207 -13.15 -3.43 8.90
N PHE A 208 -12.36 -4.40 8.42
CA PHE A 208 -11.25 -4.99 9.16
C PHE A 208 -10.25 -3.91 9.58
N LEU A 209 -9.81 -3.08 8.63
CA LEU A 209 -8.86 -1.99 8.88
C LEU A 209 -9.40 -0.98 9.91
N ALA A 210 -10.69 -0.66 9.86
CA ALA A 210 -11.31 0.22 10.84
C ALA A 210 -11.29 -0.37 12.25
N ILE A 211 -11.71 -1.63 12.42
CA ILE A 211 -11.72 -2.31 13.73
C ILE A 211 -10.30 -2.46 14.28
N SER A 212 -9.37 -2.99 13.47
CA SER A 212 -7.97 -3.16 13.88
C SER A 212 -7.28 -1.82 14.17
N GLY A 213 -7.56 -0.78 13.38
CA GLY A 213 -7.09 0.59 13.64
C GLY A 213 -7.64 1.16 14.94
N ALA A 214 -8.91 0.91 15.26
CA ALA A 214 -9.51 1.32 16.52
C ALA A 214 -8.89 0.63 17.74
N LEU A 215 -8.50 -0.64 17.64
CA LEU A 215 -7.82 -1.38 18.71
C LEU A 215 -6.53 -0.68 19.15
N THR A 216 -5.80 -0.06 18.21
CA THR A 216 -4.57 0.69 18.53
C THR A 216 -4.79 1.96 19.37
N LYS A 217 -6.03 2.45 19.45
CA LYS A 217 -6.42 3.70 20.14
C LYS A 217 -7.13 3.47 21.48
N ALA A 218 -7.46 2.22 21.81
CA ALA A 218 -8.32 1.88 22.95
C ALA A 218 -7.80 2.41 24.30
N ASP A 219 -6.48 2.37 24.53
CA ASP A 219 -5.86 2.84 25.78
C ASP A 219 -6.02 4.36 26.01
N LYS A 220 -5.97 5.16 24.94
CA LYS A 220 -6.09 6.63 25.03
C LYS A 220 -7.49 7.10 25.45
N LEU A 221 -8.53 6.29 25.21
CA LEU A 221 -9.90 6.59 25.62
C LEU A 221 -10.15 6.30 27.11
N GLN A 222 -9.51 5.25 27.66
CA GLN A 222 -9.59 4.96 29.09
C GLN A 222 -8.94 6.08 29.93
N ASP A 223 -7.77 6.59 29.50
CA ASP A 223 -7.08 7.69 30.18
C ASP A 223 -7.88 9.01 30.20
N LYS A 224 -8.60 9.30 29.10
CA LYS A 224 -9.53 10.46 29.05
C LYS A 224 -10.70 10.27 30.02
N LYS A 225 -11.24 9.05 30.15
CA LYS A 225 -12.33 8.72 31.08
C LYS A 225 -11.90 8.88 32.54
N LEU A 226 -10.67 8.48 32.89
CA LEU A 226 -10.11 8.69 34.24
C LEU A 226 -9.94 10.19 34.58
N LYS A 227 -9.47 11.01 33.63
CA LYS A 227 -9.27 12.47 33.81
C LYS A 227 -10.58 13.26 33.93
N PHE A 228 -11.66 12.80 33.31
CA PHE A 228 -13.00 13.42 33.46
C PHE A 228 -13.66 13.05 34.78
N ASN A 229 -13.51 11.80 35.24
CA ASN A 229 -14.10 11.34 36.50
C ASN A 229 -13.42 11.92 37.75
N THR A 230 -12.16 12.37 37.65
CA THR A 230 -11.49 13.10 38.73
C THR A 230 -12.03 14.52 38.89
N LYS A 231 -12.38 15.21 37.79
CA LYS A 231 -12.99 16.55 37.85
C LYS A 231 -14.45 16.55 38.33
N ALA A 232 -15.18 15.45 38.13
CA ALA A 232 -16.57 15.31 38.60
C ALA A 232 -16.68 14.98 40.10
N LYS A 233 -15.61 14.52 40.74
CA LYS A 233 -15.58 14.24 42.20
C LYS A 233 -15.37 15.49 43.07
N ASP A 234 -14.94 16.61 42.50
CA ASP A 234 -14.70 17.86 43.25
C ASP A 234 -15.95 18.76 43.39
N GLN A 235 -17.12 18.32 42.90
CA GLN A 235 -18.40 19.01 43.13
C GLN A 235 -19.49 18.03 43.59
N ALA A 236 -19.43 17.66 44.86
CA ALA A 236 -20.56 17.08 45.58
C ALA A 236 -20.71 17.74 46.96
N ILE A 237 -21.46 18.83 46.95
CA ILE A 237 -22.52 19.24 47.89
C ILE A 237 -22.37 18.76 49.35
N THR A 238 -22.15 19.76 50.22
CA THR A 238 -22.50 19.84 51.63
C THR A 238 -23.88 19.25 51.94
N LEU A 239 -23.99 18.24 52.82
CA LEU A 239 -24.78 18.30 54.06
C LEU A 239 -24.76 16.95 54.83
N ILE A 240 -24.41 17.08 56.11
CA ILE A 240 -24.72 16.26 57.31
C ILE A 240 -23.96 14.95 57.54
N GLN A 241 -23.07 15.04 58.54
CA GLN A 241 -22.46 13.94 59.29
C GLN A 241 -23.39 13.44 60.40
N SER A 242 -23.37 12.13 60.69
CA SER A 242 -23.23 11.55 62.04
C SER A 242 -22.97 10.02 61.96
N PRO A 243 -22.37 9.38 62.99
CA PRO A 243 -21.26 8.45 62.77
C PRO A 243 -21.47 6.97 63.13
N THR A 244 -20.51 6.16 62.66
CA THR A 244 -19.98 4.87 63.19
C THR A 244 -20.82 3.59 63.10
N VAL A 245 -20.30 2.55 62.42
CA VAL A 245 -19.51 1.43 63.01
C VAL A 245 -18.93 0.55 61.89
N ASP A 246 -17.64 0.26 61.99
CA ASP A 246 -16.84 -0.62 61.13
C ASP A 246 -17.40 -2.05 60.99
N LYS A 247 -17.44 -2.57 59.75
CA LYS A 247 -17.13 -3.98 59.47
C LYS A 247 -16.49 -4.12 58.09
N LYS A 248 -15.18 -4.30 58.13
CA LYS A 248 -14.25 -4.58 57.03
C LYS A 248 -14.62 -5.92 56.38
N VAL A 249 -15.11 -5.90 55.13
CA VAL A 249 -15.15 -7.07 54.25
C VAL A 249 -14.25 -6.78 53.06
N LYS A 250 -13.20 -7.60 52.91
CA LYS A 250 -12.22 -7.54 51.82
C LYS A 250 -12.93 -7.67 50.48
N SER A 251 -12.79 -6.64 49.63
CA SER A 251 -13.22 -6.65 48.23
C SER A 251 -11.98 -6.74 47.34
N ASP A 252 -11.24 -7.86 47.43
CA ASP A 252 -10.02 -8.08 46.63
C ASP A 252 -10.20 -9.14 45.52
N SER A 253 -11.42 -9.60 45.23
CA SER A 253 -11.64 -10.64 44.21
C SER A 253 -12.13 -10.14 42.84
N LYS A 254 -12.66 -8.91 42.74
CA LYS A 254 -13.17 -8.36 41.47
C LYS A 254 -12.12 -7.60 40.64
N SER A 255 -11.13 -6.95 41.27
CA SER A 255 -10.09 -6.21 40.54
C SER A 255 -9.09 -7.13 39.83
N LEU A 256 -8.80 -8.30 40.42
CA LEU A 256 -7.87 -9.28 39.86
C LEU A 256 -8.45 -10.04 38.64
N LEU A 257 -9.78 -10.17 38.57
CA LEU A 257 -10.49 -10.75 37.41
C LEU A 257 -10.53 -9.75 36.25
N MET A 258 -10.76 -8.46 36.53
CA MET A 258 -10.71 -7.41 35.50
C MET A 258 -9.33 -7.29 34.84
N SER A 259 -8.23 -7.44 35.57
CA SER A 259 -6.87 -7.37 34.99
C SER A 259 -6.47 -8.61 34.19
N LYS A 260 -7.24 -9.72 34.28
CA LYS A 260 -7.00 -10.94 33.48
C LYS A 260 -7.73 -10.84 32.14
N PHE A 261 -8.98 -10.36 32.14
CA PHE A 261 -9.79 -10.15 30.94
C PHE A 261 -9.35 -8.96 30.07
N GLU A 262 -8.58 -8.01 30.62
CA GLU A 262 -8.05 -6.86 29.86
C GLU A 262 -6.91 -7.25 28.90
N ARG A 263 -6.33 -8.45 29.04
CA ARG A 263 -5.23 -8.96 28.20
C ARG A 263 -5.67 -9.77 26.96
N ASP A 264 -6.97 -10.08 26.82
CA ASP A 264 -7.44 -11.06 25.83
C ASP A 264 -7.82 -10.44 24.47
N TYR A 265 -7.75 -9.12 24.31
CA TYR A 265 -8.22 -8.41 23.09
C TYR A 265 -7.21 -7.39 22.56
N THR A 266 -5.92 -7.72 22.62
CA THR A 266 -4.87 -6.89 21.99
C THR A 266 -4.81 -7.14 20.48
N LEU A 267 -4.25 -6.18 19.74
CA LEU A 267 -4.05 -6.32 18.30
C LEU A 267 -3.14 -7.52 17.98
N TRP A 268 -2.22 -7.85 18.89
CA TRP A 268 -1.33 -9.00 18.78
C TRP A 268 -2.05 -10.33 18.55
N HIS A 269 -3.18 -10.57 19.21
CA HIS A 269 -3.94 -11.82 19.05
C HIS A 269 -4.53 -12.00 17.65
N HIS A 270 -4.62 -10.92 16.88
CA HIS A 270 -5.10 -10.91 15.51
C HIS A 270 -3.97 -10.79 14.47
N LEU A 271 -2.71 -10.99 14.87
CA LEU A 271 -1.55 -10.83 13.98
C LEU A 271 -1.64 -11.70 12.71
N ASP A 272 -2.11 -12.94 12.86
CA ASP A 272 -2.32 -13.84 11.71
C ASP A 272 -3.41 -13.33 10.76
N ASP A 273 -4.49 -12.77 11.31
CA ASP A 273 -5.56 -12.17 10.52
C ASP A 273 -5.05 -10.90 9.79
N LEU A 274 -4.17 -10.11 10.42
CA LEU A 274 -3.51 -8.95 9.78
C LEU A 274 -2.62 -9.39 8.62
N ILE A 275 -1.80 -10.42 8.82
CA ILE A 275 -0.94 -10.99 7.77
C ILE A 275 -1.80 -11.44 6.58
N CYS A 276 -2.88 -12.17 6.86
CA CYS A 276 -3.83 -12.63 5.84
C CYS A 276 -4.43 -11.45 5.05
N LEU A 277 -4.86 -10.39 5.74
CA LEU A 277 -5.36 -9.17 5.09
C LEU A 277 -4.31 -8.54 4.18
N VAL A 278 -3.08 -8.33 4.66
CA VAL A 278 -2.02 -7.66 3.89
C VAL A 278 -1.63 -8.47 2.66
N GLN A 279 -1.57 -9.81 2.76
CA GLN A 279 -1.34 -10.71 1.62
C GLN A 279 -2.41 -10.53 0.51
N ARG A 280 -3.67 -10.37 0.90
CA ARG A 280 -4.77 -10.15 -0.05
C ARG A 280 -4.72 -8.77 -0.67
N LEU A 281 -4.50 -7.73 0.13
CA LEU A 281 -4.32 -6.36 -0.37
C LEU A 281 -3.12 -6.24 -1.33
N LEU A 282 -2.04 -6.98 -1.06
CA LEU A 282 -0.87 -7.04 -1.93
C LEU A 282 -1.25 -7.66 -3.28
N SER A 283 -1.95 -8.79 -3.26
CA SER A 283 -2.40 -9.47 -4.48
C SER A 283 -3.31 -8.58 -5.34
N TRP A 284 -4.19 -7.80 -4.72
CA TRP A 284 -5.06 -6.83 -5.40
C TRP A 284 -4.33 -5.61 -5.94
N SER A 285 -3.15 -5.26 -5.40
CA SER A 285 -2.40 -4.07 -5.80
C SER A 285 -1.46 -4.31 -7.00
N LYS A 286 -1.17 -5.57 -7.35
CA LYS A 286 -0.20 -5.96 -8.38
C LYS A 286 -0.48 -5.38 -9.78
N LYS A 287 -1.75 -5.18 -10.14
CA LYS A 287 -2.14 -4.72 -11.50
C LYS A 287 -1.97 -3.22 -11.69
N SER A 288 -2.32 -2.41 -10.69
CA SER A 288 -2.67 -0.99 -10.91
C SER A 288 -2.04 -0.01 -9.93
N ARG A 289 -1.36 -0.48 -8.88
CA ARG A 289 -0.79 0.38 -7.84
C ARG A 289 0.62 -0.07 -7.46
N PHE A 290 1.59 0.13 -8.36
CA PHE A 290 2.98 -0.27 -8.15
C PHE A 290 3.54 0.10 -6.76
N LEU A 291 3.52 1.39 -6.39
CA LEU A 291 4.04 1.86 -5.10
C LEU A 291 3.30 1.28 -3.90
N HIS A 292 1.97 1.17 -4.00
CA HIS A 292 1.17 0.61 -2.92
C HIS A 292 1.52 -0.87 -2.72
N GLY A 293 1.67 -1.62 -3.81
CA GLY A 293 2.15 -3.01 -3.78
C GLY A 293 3.52 -3.12 -3.13
N LYS A 294 4.47 -2.26 -3.49
CA LYS A 294 5.82 -2.22 -2.87
C LYS A 294 5.76 -1.96 -1.37
N GLY A 295 4.91 -1.02 -0.93
CA GLY A 295 4.71 -0.79 0.49
C GLY A 295 4.08 -1.99 1.20
N LEU A 296 3.11 -2.65 0.58
CA LEU A 296 2.47 -3.85 1.13
C LEU A 296 3.42 -5.04 1.25
N GLU A 297 4.35 -5.23 0.31
CA GLU A 297 5.43 -6.24 0.41
C GLU A 297 6.24 -6.02 1.69
N GLN A 298 6.61 -4.77 1.98
CA GLN A 298 7.40 -4.42 3.15
C GLN A 298 6.59 -4.51 4.46
N VAL A 299 5.30 -4.15 4.46
CA VAL A 299 4.42 -4.38 5.62
C VAL A 299 4.28 -5.87 5.91
N LEU A 300 4.11 -6.70 4.88
CA LEU A 300 3.97 -8.14 5.05
C LEU A 300 5.24 -8.75 5.65
N LYS A 301 6.40 -8.43 5.06
CA LYS A 301 7.71 -8.84 5.57
C LYS A 301 7.88 -8.45 7.04
N TRP A 302 7.58 -7.20 7.38
CA TRP A 302 7.68 -6.70 8.76
C TRP A 302 6.73 -7.41 9.74
N LEU A 303 5.50 -7.73 9.34
CA LEU A 303 4.56 -8.48 10.18
C LEU A 303 5.04 -9.90 10.44
N GLU A 304 5.56 -10.58 9.41
CA GLU A 304 6.14 -11.93 9.51
C GLU A 304 7.39 -11.92 10.41
N GLU A 305 8.28 -10.94 10.24
CA GLU A 305 9.46 -10.75 11.09
C GLU A 305 9.06 -10.51 12.55
N ILE A 306 8.11 -9.62 12.84
CA ILE A 306 7.66 -9.38 14.21
C ILE A 306 7.04 -10.64 14.82
N LYS A 307 6.26 -11.39 14.04
CA LYS A 307 5.68 -12.67 14.49
C LYS A 307 6.78 -13.65 14.87
N ASP A 308 7.82 -13.79 14.06
CA ASP A 308 8.93 -14.73 14.33
C ASP A 308 9.77 -14.29 15.53
N HIS A 309 10.07 -12.99 15.64
CA HIS A 309 10.93 -12.44 16.69
C HIS A 309 10.25 -12.41 18.05
N TYR A 310 8.94 -12.20 18.14
CA TYR A 310 8.22 -12.00 19.41
C TYR A 310 7.12 -13.03 19.69
N GLY A 311 6.78 -13.90 18.74
CA GLY A 311 5.68 -14.88 18.86
C GLY A 311 6.06 -16.22 19.51
N SER A 312 7.35 -16.50 19.72
CA SER A 312 7.84 -17.79 20.25
C SER A 312 7.94 -17.86 21.79
N PHE A 313 7.62 -16.78 22.50
CA PHE A 313 7.84 -16.68 23.95
C PHE A 313 6.64 -17.19 24.78
N GLN A 314 6.91 -18.07 25.75
CA GLN A 314 5.88 -18.54 26.69
C GLN A 314 5.41 -17.40 27.62
N PRO A 315 4.10 -17.30 27.90
CA PRO A 315 3.49 -16.17 28.60
C PRO A 315 3.92 -15.96 30.07
N GLU A 316 4.67 -16.89 30.65
CA GLU A 316 4.95 -16.94 32.09
C GLU A 316 6.39 -16.58 32.48
N ALA A 317 7.35 -16.63 31.55
CA ALA A 317 8.76 -16.28 31.81
C ALA A 317 9.22 -14.99 31.12
N ASP A 318 8.67 -14.66 29.93
CA ASP A 318 9.18 -13.57 29.07
C ASP A 318 8.11 -12.51 28.74
N SER A 319 7.34 -12.09 29.77
CA SER A 319 6.27 -11.08 29.66
C SER A 319 6.71 -9.77 28.96
N ASN A 320 8.00 -9.43 28.96
CA ASN A 320 8.48 -8.18 28.40
C ASN A 320 8.62 -8.21 26.87
N ALA A 321 9.03 -9.34 26.27
CA ALA A 321 9.17 -9.45 24.81
C ALA A 321 7.81 -9.34 24.12
N PHE A 322 6.81 -10.07 24.63
CA PHE A 322 5.43 -10.00 24.14
C PHE A 322 4.85 -8.57 24.23
N LYS A 323 5.04 -7.88 25.37
CA LYS A 323 4.58 -6.50 25.55
C LYS A 323 5.25 -5.52 24.58
N THR A 324 6.55 -5.70 24.34
CA THR A 324 7.28 -4.89 23.36
C THR A 324 6.76 -5.11 21.94
N GLY A 325 6.53 -6.37 21.55
CA GLY A 325 5.94 -6.71 20.25
C GLY A 325 4.55 -6.11 20.06
N ASP A 326 3.66 -6.25 21.05
CA ASP A 326 2.31 -5.67 21.01
C ASP A 326 2.31 -4.14 20.94
N LEU A 327 3.20 -3.48 21.69
CA LEU A 327 3.36 -2.03 21.64
C LEU A 327 3.89 -1.55 20.28
N LEU A 328 4.88 -2.26 19.72
CA LEU A 328 5.45 -1.96 18.41
C LEU A 328 4.40 -2.13 17.31
N LEU A 329 3.71 -3.28 17.30
CA LEU A 329 2.60 -3.56 16.39
C LEU A 329 1.55 -2.47 16.46
N SER A 330 1.07 -2.16 17.67
CA SER A 330 0.06 -1.13 17.90
C SER A 330 0.53 0.29 17.54
N SER A 331 1.83 0.56 17.59
CA SER A 331 2.39 1.89 17.25
C SER A 331 2.52 2.07 15.74
N CYS A 332 3.05 1.08 15.03
CA CYS A 332 3.16 1.12 13.58
C CYS A 332 1.80 0.94 12.89
N TRP A 333 0.93 0.07 13.42
CA TRP A 333 -0.39 -0.18 12.83
C TRP A 333 -1.25 1.08 12.79
N LYS A 334 -1.09 2.03 13.73
CA LYS A 334 -1.76 3.36 13.70
C LYS A 334 -1.56 4.12 12.39
N HIS A 335 -0.44 3.90 11.72
CA HIS A 335 -0.15 4.48 10.43
C HIS A 335 -0.58 3.55 9.30
N TYR A 336 -0.26 2.26 9.40
CA TYR A 336 -0.62 1.28 8.38
C TYR A 336 -2.12 1.20 8.16
N TYR A 337 -2.98 1.08 9.17
CA TYR A 337 -4.43 0.97 8.93
C TYR A 337 -4.99 2.15 8.13
N LEU A 338 -4.50 3.37 8.38
CA LEU A 338 -4.88 4.56 7.61
C LEU A 338 -4.47 4.45 6.15
N LEU A 339 -3.28 3.91 5.89
CA LEU A 339 -2.65 3.83 4.58
C LEU A 339 -3.13 2.62 3.77
N LEU A 340 -3.60 1.54 4.39
CA LEU A 340 -4.07 0.35 3.67
C LEU A 340 -5.53 0.46 3.20
N HIS A 341 -6.28 1.48 3.62
CA HIS A 341 -7.68 1.66 3.24
C HIS A 341 -7.87 1.78 1.71
N LEU A 342 -8.85 1.05 1.18
CA LEU A 342 -9.17 1.03 -0.24
C LEU A 342 -10.15 2.13 -0.64
N GLU A 343 -11.23 2.32 0.11
CA GLU A 343 -12.17 3.44 -0.03
C GLU A 343 -12.04 4.39 1.16
N ASP A 344 -11.46 5.57 0.99
CA ASP A 344 -11.42 6.60 2.05
C ASP A 344 -11.65 8.00 1.48
N GLN A 345 -12.83 8.55 1.77
CA GLN A 345 -13.21 9.90 1.33
C GLN A 345 -12.37 10.99 2.02
N LYS A 346 -11.93 10.74 3.26
CA LYS A 346 -11.19 11.71 4.08
C LYS A 346 -9.71 11.75 3.75
N PHE A 347 -9.19 10.73 3.09
CA PHE A 347 -7.80 10.69 2.63
C PHE A 347 -7.42 11.96 1.85
N SER A 348 -8.33 12.43 1.00
CA SER A 348 -8.16 13.64 0.19
C SER A 348 -7.85 14.92 0.99
N GLN A 349 -8.28 14.98 2.24
CA GLN A 349 -8.14 16.16 3.11
C GLN A 349 -6.84 16.12 3.92
N HIS A 350 -6.34 14.94 4.27
CA HIS A 350 -5.27 14.77 5.27
C HIS A 350 -3.94 14.24 4.69
N TYR A 351 -3.91 13.76 3.45
CA TYR A 351 -2.70 13.13 2.89
C TYR A 351 -1.49 14.08 2.88
N LYS A 352 -1.69 15.40 2.69
CA LYS A 352 -0.60 16.39 2.71
C LYS A 352 0.07 16.49 4.08
N GLU A 353 -0.70 16.41 5.16
CA GLU A 353 -0.17 16.43 6.52
C GLU A 353 0.63 15.16 6.82
N LEU A 354 0.10 13.99 6.42
CA LEU A 354 0.81 12.70 6.56
C LEU A 354 2.11 12.69 5.74
N LEU A 355 2.09 13.27 4.54
CA LEU A 355 3.25 13.39 3.67
C LEU A 355 4.36 14.21 4.31
N ASP A 356 4.01 15.36 4.89
CA ASP A 356 4.97 16.20 5.60
C ASP A 356 5.52 15.52 6.86
N GLN A 357 4.66 14.80 7.60
CA GLN A 357 5.08 14.02 8.77
C GLN A 357 6.09 12.93 8.40
N TYR A 358 5.83 12.13 7.36
CA TYR A 358 6.73 11.04 6.97
C TYR A 358 8.05 11.55 6.39
N LEU A 359 8.01 12.60 5.58
CA LEU A 359 9.23 13.24 5.07
C LEU A 359 10.07 13.83 6.19
N SER A 360 9.44 14.52 7.15
CA SER A 360 10.13 15.07 8.33
C SER A 360 10.70 13.96 9.21
N GLY A 361 10.02 12.83 9.33
CA GLY A 361 10.51 11.64 10.03
C GLY A 361 11.80 11.11 9.41
N ILE A 362 11.82 10.87 8.09
CA ILE A 362 13.03 10.42 7.37
C ILE A 362 14.18 11.42 7.58
N GLN A 363 13.90 12.71 7.42
CA GLN A 363 14.92 13.76 7.57
C GLN A 363 15.49 13.83 8.99
N TYR A 364 14.63 13.74 10.02
CA TYR A 364 15.06 13.78 11.42
C TYR A 364 16.01 12.64 11.77
N TYR A 365 15.71 11.41 11.35
CA TYR A 365 16.58 10.27 11.64
C TYR A 365 17.86 10.30 10.80
N MET A 366 17.80 10.80 9.56
CA MET A 366 18.99 11.04 8.73
C MET A 366 19.99 12.00 9.40
N ASP A 367 19.53 13.16 9.87
CA ASP A 367 20.41 14.20 10.45
C ASP A 367 21.04 13.77 11.79
N ASN A 368 20.35 12.94 12.57
CA ASN A 368 20.83 12.43 13.86
C ASN A 368 21.82 11.25 13.74
N HIS A 369 21.86 10.56 12.60
CA HIS A 369 22.86 9.52 12.35
C HIS A 369 24.25 10.09 12.01
N ALA A 370 24.33 11.36 11.59
CA ALA A 370 25.60 12.04 11.35
C ALA A 370 26.35 12.40 12.67
N SER A 371 25.66 12.41 13.82
CA SER A 371 26.18 12.83 15.12
C SER A 371 26.46 11.65 16.09
N GLY A 372 27.20 10.64 15.65
CA GLY A 372 28.26 10.02 16.47
C GLY A 372 27.94 9.34 17.81
N SER A 373 26.79 8.69 18.04
CA SER A 373 26.66 7.69 19.14
C SER A 373 26.43 6.28 18.60
N ALA A 374 27.30 5.33 18.94
CA ALA A 374 27.33 3.98 18.35
C ALA A 374 26.16 3.07 18.77
N ASP A 375 25.53 3.32 19.92
CA ASP A 375 24.45 2.47 20.46
C ASP A 375 23.05 2.77 19.88
N SER A 376 22.90 3.80 19.04
CA SER A 376 21.62 4.24 18.45
C SER A 376 21.46 3.96 16.95
N LYS A 377 22.49 3.40 16.29
CA LYS A 377 22.55 3.28 14.82
C LYS A 377 21.44 2.39 14.23
N ASP A 378 21.07 1.33 14.92
CA ASP A 378 20.07 0.36 14.43
C ASP A 378 18.62 0.89 14.56
N SER A 379 18.33 1.58 15.67
CA SER A 379 16.98 2.11 15.96
C SER A 379 16.50 3.17 14.96
N GLY A 380 17.39 4.03 14.47
CA GLY A 380 17.02 5.06 13.50
C GLY A 380 16.94 4.53 12.07
N LEU A 381 17.65 3.44 11.74
CA LEU A 381 17.52 2.74 10.47
C LEU A 381 16.14 2.10 10.34
N GLU A 382 15.70 1.33 11.33
CA GLU A 382 14.38 0.70 11.35
C GLU A 382 13.24 1.74 11.31
N THR A 383 13.43 2.88 11.98
CA THR A 383 12.48 3.99 11.92
C THR A 383 12.45 4.65 10.54
N THR A 384 13.59 4.74 9.86
CA THR A 384 13.69 5.24 8.48
C THR A 384 12.97 4.29 7.52
N LYS A 385 13.17 2.97 7.63
CA LYS A 385 12.42 1.94 6.88
C LYS A 385 10.91 2.12 7.07
N PHE A 386 10.47 2.28 8.31
CA PHE A 386 9.07 2.50 8.63
C PHE A 386 8.48 3.73 7.92
N PHE A 387 9.14 4.88 7.99
CA PHE A 387 8.65 6.10 7.33
C PHE A 387 8.70 6.03 5.81
N LEU A 388 9.74 5.40 5.25
CA LEU A 388 9.87 5.20 3.81
C LEU A 388 8.78 4.26 3.28
N ASN A 389 8.47 3.20 4.03
CA ASN A 389 7.36 2.31 3.72
C ASN A 389 6.01 3.04 3.79
N CYS A 390 5.79 3.84 4.85
CA CYS A 390 4.60 4.70 4.96
C CYS A 390 4.47 5.66 3.77
N LEU A 391 5.58 6.21 3.29
CA LEU A 391 5.62 7.08 2.12
C LEU A 391 5.27 6.32 0.84
N CYS A 392 5.77 5.09 0.65
CA CYS A 392 5.41 4.23 -0.48
C CYS A 392 3.89 3.96 -0.52
N LEU A 393 3.32 3.54 0.62
CA LEU A 393 1.88 3.31 0.73
C LEU A 393 1.08 4.59 0.47
N LEU A 394 1.47 5.71 1.08
CA LEU A 394 0.79 7.00 0.95
C LEU A 394 0.74 7.47 -0.50
N LEU A 395 1.89 7.51 -1.16
CA LEU A 395 2.02 7.94 -2.55
C LEU A 395 1.32 6.97 -3.51
N GLY A 396 1.36 5.67 -3.21
CA GLY A 396 0.71 4.63 -4.01
C GLY A 396 -0.83 4.66 -3.99
N ARG A 397 -1.44 5.41 -3.07
CA ARG A 397 -2.90 5.64 -3.04
C ARG A 397 -3.36 6.83 -3.87
N LEU A 398 -2.45 7.73 -4.24
CA LEU A 398 -2.82 8.90 -5.02
C LEU A 398 -3.24 8.46 -6.42
N ASP A 399 -4.38 8.97 -6.89
CA ASP A 399 -4.71 8.87 -8.31
C ASP A 399 -3.66 9.62 -9.15
N SER A 400 -3.58 9.31 -10.44
CA SER A 400 -2.55 9.87 -11.34
C SER A 400 -2.51 11.39 -11.32
N LYS A 401 -3.67 12.05 -11.37
CA LYS A 401 -3.78 13.52 -11.38
C LYS A 401 -3.25 14.12 -10.08
N ARG A 402 -3.61 13.54 -8.93
CA ARG A 402 -3.16 13.99 -7.61
C ARG A 402 -1.69 13.70 -7.39
N PHE A 403 -1.20 12.55 -7.84
CA PHE A 403 0.22 12.20 -7.76
C PHE A 403 1.04 13.23 -8.54
N GLU A 404 0.68 13.51 -9.80
CA GLU A 404 1.36 14.51 -10.63
C GLU A 404 1.32 15.92 -10.04
N SER A 405 0.17 16.35 -9.54
CA SER A 405 0.02 17.65 -8.86
C SER A 405 0.91 17.72 -7.62
N THR A 406 0.94 16.66 -6.82
CA THR A 406 1.77 16.59 -5.60
C THR A 406 3.25 16.63 -5.95
N MET A 407 3.69 15.83 -6.94
CA MET A 407 5.10 15.82 -7.38
C MET A 407 5.53 17.17 -7.98
N SER A 408 4.61 17.90 -8.61
CA SER A 408 4.92 19.26 -9.12
C SER A 408 5.12 20.28 -7.99
N GLU A 409 4.42 20.12 -6.87
CA GLU A 409 4.49 21.02 -5.71
C GLU A 409 5.70 20.72 -4.82
N ILE A 410 5.95 19.43 -4.52
CA ILE A 410 6.93 19.02 -3.49
C ILE A 410 8.01 18.05 -3.99
N GLY A 411 8.06 17.73 -5.29
CA GLY A 411 8.99 16.74 -5.85
C GLY A 411 10.46 17.06 -5.58
N MET A 412 10.83 18.35 -5.54
CA MET A 412 12.17 18.79 -5.14
C MET A 412 12.48 18.49 -3.67
N LYS A 413 11.51 18.67 -2.76
CA LYS A 413 11.67 18.34 -1.33
C LYS A 413 11.83 16.83 -1.17
N ILE A 414 10.98 16.04 -1.84
CA ILE A 414 11.08 14.57 -1.84
C ILE A 414 12.47 14.14 -2.35
N SER A 415 12.92 14.66 -3.48
CA SER A 415 14.21 14.27 -4.07
C SER A 415 15.37 14.59 -3.13
N ARG A 416 15.39 15.77 -2.50
CA ARG A 416 16.42 16.16 -1.53
C ARG A 416 16.49 15.22 -0.32
N ILE A 417 15.34 14.68 0.12
CA ILE A 417 15.26 13.78 1.28
C ILE A 417 15.62 12.34 0.88
N LEU A 418 15.21 11.89 -0.31
CA LEU A 418 15.38 10.51 -0.75
C LEU A 418 16.74 10.23 -1.40
N VAL A 419 17.39 11.20 -2.05
CA VAL A 419 18.71 10.99 -2.67
C VAL A 419 19.75 10.48 -1.65
N PRO A 420 19.88 11.07 -0.45
CA PRO A 420 20.81 10.54 0.56
C PRO A 420 20.51 9.10 0.99
N GLN A 421 19.26 8.64 0.90
CA GLN A 421 18.85 7.28 1.29
C GLN A 421 19.39 6.22 0.32
N LEU A 422 19.73 6.60 -0.92
CA LEU A 422 20.32 5.70 -1.90
C LEU A 422 21.76 5.30 -1.55
N ASN A 423 22.42 6.04 -0.66
CA ASN A 423 23.75 5.70 -0.12
C ASN A 423 23.67 4.91 1.20
N CYS A 424 22.47 4.47 1.59
CA CYS A 424 22.32 3.62 2.76
C CYS A 424 23.00 2.27 2.52
N THR A 425 23.44 1.59 3.58
CA THR A 425 23.95 0.20 3.48
C THR A 425 22.83 -0.83 3.51
N ASP A 426 21.62 -0.42 3.87
CA ASP A 426 20.46 -1.31 4.00
C ASP A 426 19.65 -1.35 2.70
N GLU A 427 19.49 -2.54 2.16
CA GLU A 427 18.82 -2.77 0.87
C GLU A 427 17.34 -2.41 0.89
N ASP A 428 16.61 -2.57 2.01
CA ASP A 428 15.18 -2.23 2.07
C ASP A 428 14.98 -0.71 1.97
N VAL A 429 15.89 0.07 2.57
CA VAL A 429 15.91 1.54 2.44
C VAL A 429 16.18 1.96 1.00
N ILE A 430 17.20 1.37 0.36
CA ILE A 430 17.53 1.65 -1.04
C ILE A 430 16.35 1.30 -1.95
N VAL A 431 15.79 0.10 -1.81
CA VAL A 431 14.66 -0.39 -2.62
C VAL A 431 13.43 0.50 -2.46
N GLY A 432 13.13 0.97 -1.24
CA GLY A 432 12.03 1.90 -0.99
C GLY A 432 12.23 3.24 -1.71
N ALA A 433 13.43 3.81 -1.63
CA ALA A 433 13.75 5.09 -2.29
C ALA A 433 13.74 4.95 -3.82
N VAL A 434 14.35 3.91 -4.36
CA VAL A 434 14.34 3.59 -5.79
C VAL A 434 12.91 3.37 -6.30
N SER A 435 12.06 2.68 -5.53
CA SER A 435 10.65 2.47 -5.91
C SER A 435 9.89 3.79 -6.05
N ILE A 436 10.10 4.74 -5.13
CA ILE A 436 9.51 6.08 -5.21
C ILE A 436 10.01 6.83 -6.44
N PHE A 437 11.32 6.85 -6.70
CA PHE A 437 11.87 7.48 -7.90
C PHE A 437 11.34 6.83 -9.19
N LYS A 438 11.27 5.49 -9.23
CA LYS A 438 10.68 4.72 -10.33
C LYS A 438 9.25 5.16 -10.62
N ALA A 439 8.43 5.36 -9.60
CA ALA A 439 7.07 5.83 -9.78
C ALA A 439 6.98 7.27 -10.28
N ILE A 440 7.89 8.15 -9.85
CA ILE A 440 7.96 9.53 -10.30
C ILE A 440 8.34 9.62 -11.79
N ILE A 441 9.30 8.79 -12.21
CA ILE A 441 9.94 8.89 -13.53
C ILE A 441 9.22 8.06 -14.58
N LEU A 442 8.87 6.81 -14.26
CA LEU A 442 8.32 5.85 -15.23
C LEU A 442 6.79 5.85 -15.30
N LYS A 443 6.10 6.41 -14.30
CA LYS A 443 4.62 6.45 -14.24
C LYS A 443 3.96 5.09 -14.59
N PRO A 444 4.31 3.97 -13.91
CA PRO A 444 3.95 2.61 -14.34
C PRO A 444 2.44 2.30 -14.32
N ASN A 445 1.60 3.17 -13.71
CA ASN A 445 0.16 2.96 -13.60
C ASN A 445 -0.66 3.64 -14.72
N HIS A 446 -0.02 4.27 -15.72
CA HIS A 446 -0.71 4.91 -16.83
C HIS A 446 -0.93 3.92 -17.98
N SER A 447 -2.14 3.91 -18.53
CA SER A 447 -2.45 3.16 -19.75
C SER A 447 -1.52 3.60 -20.88
N GLN A 448 -1.03 2.62 -21.62
CA GLN A 448 -0.08 2.74 -22.74
C GLN A 448 -0.52 3.70 -23.86
N GLU A 449 -1.79 4.15 -23.86
CA GLU A 449 -2.32 5.16 -24.82
C GLU A 449 -1.87 6.61 -24.52
N ASP A 450 -1.46 6.93 -23.28
CA ASP A 450 -0.92 8.25 -22.91
C ASP A 450 0.63 8.31 -23.00
N ALA A 451 1.23 7.43 -23.81
CA ALA A 451 2.68 7.23 -23.98
C ALA A 451 3.43 8.41 -24.63
N LEU A 452 3.01 9.65 -24.42
CA LEU A 452 3.84 10.83 -24.62
C LEU A 452 4.66 11.05 -23.33
N ILE A 453 5.65 10.17 -23.12
CA ILE A 453 6.59 10.25 -21.98
C ILE A 453 7.55 11.42 -22.24
N ASN A 454 7.06 12.62 -21.97
CA ASN A 454 7.88 13.78 -21.64
C ASN A 454 7.34 14.32 -20.32
N SER A 455 7.52 13.54 -19.25
CA SER A 455 6.94 13.92 -17.97
C SER A 455 7.76 15.08 -17.40
N ARG A 456 7.10 16.23 -17.21
CA ARG A 456 7.69 17.41 -16.54
C ARG A 456 8.37 17.03 -15.22
N GLN A 457 7.88 15.99 -14.55
CA GLN A 457 8.42 15.45 -13.31
C GLN A 457 9.75 14.71 -13.50
N ALA A 458 9.87 13.84 -14.52
CA ALA A 458 11.14 13.17 -14.82
C ALA A 458 12.24 14.19 -15.13
N ASN A 459 11.92 15.26 -15.88
CA ASN A 459 12.88 16.31 -16.22
C ASN A 459 13.42 17.07 -14.99
N ILE A 460 12.68 17.08 -13.87
CA ILE A 460 13.13 17.68 -12.61
C ILE A 460 14.10 16.75 -11.86
N VAL A 461 13.83 15.45 -11.86
CA VAL A 461 14.57 14.46 -11.05
C VAL A 461 15.78 13.91 -11.79
N MET A 462 15.68 13.72 -13.11
CA MET A 462 16.71 13.04 -13.88
C MET A 462 18.10 13.68 -13.81
N PRO A 463 18.26 15.02 -13.86
CA PRO A 463 19.57 15.63 -13.71
C PRO A 463 20.27 15.24 -12.40
N PHE A 464 19.51 15.11 -11.30
CA PHE A 464 20.07 14.67 -10.02
C PHE A 464 20.50 13.20 -10.06
N LEU A 465 19.68 12.32 -10.62
CA LEU A 465 20.03 10.90 -10.72
C LEU A 465 21.22 10.65 -11.64
N LEU A 466 21.34 11.39 -12.74
CA LEU A 466 22.49 11.32 -13.64
C LEU A 466 23.77 11.78 -12.95
N HIS A 467 23.70 12.77 -12.06
CA HIS A 467 24.86 13.19 -11.26
C HIS A 467 25.34 12.10 -10.29
N LEU A 468 24.45 11.22 -9.84
CA LEU A 468 24.82 10.08 -8.99
C LEU A 468 25.62 9.00 -9.73
N LEU A 469 25.72 9.06 -11.06
CA LEU A 469 26.65 8.22 -11.82
C LEU A 469 28.09 8.75 -11.81
N ASP A 470 28.34 9.94 -11.26
CA ASP A 470 29.65 10.58 -11.35
C ASP A 470 30.68 9.99 -10.35
N GLU A 471 30.20 9.30 -9.31
CA GLU A 471 31.01 8.60 -8.31
C GLU A 471 30.72 7.10 -8.33
N GLN A 472 31.74 6.26 -8.12
CA GLN A 472 31.57 4.81 -8.08
C GLN A 472 31.29 4.36 -6.64
N ASP A 473 30.08 4.66 -6.16
CA ASP A 473 29.62 4.37 -4.79
C ASP A 473 28.38 3.44 -4.77
N GLY A 474 27.86 3.14 -3.57
CA GLY A 474 26.64 2.34 -3.43
C GLY A 474 25.44 2.97 -4.15
N THR A 475 25.37 4.30 -4.15
CA THR A 475 24.32 5.12 -4.75
C THR A 475 24.23 4.93 -6.26
N SER A 476 25.36 4.94 -6.96
CA SER A 476 25.40 4.74 -8.41
C SER A 476 24.74 3.42 -8.82
N ARG A 477 25.04 2.33 -8.10
CA ARG A 477 24.43 1.00 -8.35
C ARG A 477 22.91 1.00 -8.21
N ALA A 478 22.38 1.74 -7.23
CA ALA A 478 20.94 1.83 -7.00
C ALA A 478 20.20 2.54 -8.16
N VAL A 479 20.86 3.49 -8.85
CA VAL A 479 20.23 4.29 -9.90
C VAL A 479 20.47 3.78 -11.31
N ILE A 480 21.46 2.90 -11.54
CA ILE A 480 21.79 2.35 -12.87
C ILE A 480 20.55 1.74 -13.53
N MET A 481 19.86 0.82 -12.85
CA MET A 481 18.66 0.17 -13.38
C MET A 481 17.54 1.16 -13.67
N LEU A 482 17.35 2.15 -12.79
CA LEU A 482 16.31 3.17 -12.94
C LEU A 482 16.56 4.06 -14.17
N ILE A 483 17.80 4.47 -14.40
CA ILE A 483 18.20 5.27 -15.56
C ILE A 483 18.06 4.43 -16.83
N ALA A 484 18.49 3.16 -16.80
CA ALA A 484 18.37 2.26 -17.94
C ALA A 484 16.90 2.01 -18.35
N GLU A 485 16.02 1.76 -17.39
CA GLU A 485 14.57 1.62 -17.62
C GLU A 485 13.98 2.91 -18.20
N TYR A 486 14.37 4.09 -17.69
CA TYR A 486 13.91 5.37 -18.23
C TYR A 486 14.36 5.59 -19.67
N CYS A 487 15.65 5.40 -19.96
CA CYS A 487 16.20 5.51 -21.31
C CYS A 487 15.51 4.57 -22.30
N SER A 488 15.13 3.36 -21.85
CA SER A 488 14.46 2.38 -22.71
C SER A 488 12.98 2.71 -23.00
N LEU A 489 12.35 3.52 -22.16
CA LEU A 489 10.94 3.92 -22.29
C LEU A 489 10.76 5.33 -22.88
N CYS A 490 11.78 6.18 -22.78
CA CYS A 490 11.69 7.56 -23.27
C CYS A 490 11.68 7.62 -24.80
N ILE A 491 10.90 8.55 -25.35
CA ILE A 491 10.87 8.81 -26.80
C ILE A 491 12.05 9.70 -27.21
N ASP A 492 12.49 10.60 -26.33
CA ASP A 492 13.69 11.40 -26.56
C ASP A 492 14.96 10.64 -26.14
N ASP A 493 16.05 10.89 -26.87
CA ASP A 493 17.36 10.31 -26.60
C ASP A 493 18.19 11.17 -25.65
N MET A 494 17.64 12.26 -25.10
CA MET A 494 18.39 13.23 -24.30
C MET A 494 19.05 12.60 -23.07
N CYS A 495 18.31 11.73 -22.36
CA CYS A 495 18.87 11.03 -21.19
C CYS A 495 19.97 10.04 -21.60
N LEU A 496 19.76 9.30 -22.71
CA LEU A 496 20.75 8.37 -23.23
C LEU A 496 22.02 9.12 -23.68
N MET A 497 21.88 10.25 -24.37
CA MET A 497 23.00 11.08 -24.79
C MET A 497 23.83 11.56 -23.59
N GLU A 498 23.19 11.86 -22.47
CA GLU A 498 23.86 12.28 -21.25
C GLU A 498 24.60 11.13 -20.54
N VAL A 499 24.12 9.89 -20.70
CA VAL A 499 24.84 8.66 -20.32
C VAL A 499 26.04 8.43 -21.26
N LEU A 500 25.86 8.56 -22.57
CA LEU A 500 26.94 8.39 -23.56
C LEU A 500 28.06 9.44 -23.37
N LYS A 501 27.72 10.68 -23.02
CA LYS A 501 28.74 11.70 -22.64
C LYS A 501 29.56 11.28 -21.43
N ARG A 502 28.95 10.64 -20.42
CA ARG A 502 29.69 10.09 -19.26
C ARG A 502 30.56 8.91 -19.66
N LEU A 503 30.08 8.06 -20.57
CA LEU A 503 30.89 6.98 -21.14
C LEU A 503 32.10 7.51 -21.92
N ALA A 504 31.97 8.67 -22.56
CA ALA A 504 33.03 9.37 -23.26
C ALA A 504 33.99 10.17 -22.35
N SER A 505 33.69 10.31 -21.05
CA SER A 505 34.39 11.25 -20.17
C SER A 505 35.78 10.79 -19.74
N GLU A 506 36.62 11.72 -19.25
CA GLU A 506 37.94 11.38 -18.73
C GLU A 506 37.89 10.65 -17.37
N ASN A 507 36.79 10.76 -16.64
CA ASN A 507 36.63 10.17 -15.31
C ASN A 507 36.27 8.67 -15.41
N ILE A 508 37.13 7.82 -14.86
CA ILE A 508 36.96 6.36 -14.88
C ILE A 508 35.66 5.89 -14.20
N SER A 509 35.23 6.53 -13.11
CA SER A 509 34.01 6.19 -12.38
C SER A 509 32.78 6.48 -13.24
N GLN A 510 32.73 7.65 -13.87
CA GLN A 510 31.67 8.00 -14.83
C GLN A 510 31.58 7.00 -15.97
N ARG A 511 32.72 6.63 -16.56
CA ARG A 511 32.73 5.68 -17.67
C ARG A 511 32.26 4.29 -17.26
N ARG A 512 32.68 3.79 -16.09
CA ARG A 512 32.26 2.47 -15.60
C ARG A 512 30.75 2.44 -15.30
N ASN A 513 30.25 3.42 -14.57
CA ASN A 513 28.83 3.50 -14.24
C ASN A 513 27.97 3.68 -15.51
N ALA A 514 28.42 4.49 -16.47
CA ALA A 514 27.73 4.64 -17.75
C ALA A 514 27.73 3.34 -18.56
N MET A 515 28.85 2.59 -18.55
CA MET A 515 28.92 1.28 -19.19
C MET A 515 27.90 0.29 -18.60
N ASP A 516 27.75 0.27 -17.28
CA ASP A 516 26.74 -0.55 -16.60
C ASP A 516 25.30 -0.13 -16.99
N VAL A 517 25.02 1.17 -17.13
CA VAL A 517 23.72 1.65 -17.66
C VAL A 517 23.48 1.14 -19.08
N ILE A 518 24.47 1.22 -19.98
CA ILE A 518 24.35 0.73 -21.36
C ILE A 518 24.10 -0.79 -21.38
N ALA A 519 24.77 -1.54 -20.51
CA ALA A 519 24.55 -2.98 -20.38
C ALA A 519 23.08 -3.28 -20.02
N GLU A 520 22.52 -2.58 -19.03
CA GLU A 520 21.12 -2.76 -18.63
C GLU A 520 20.13 -2.33 -19.72
N ILE A 521 20.40 -1.23 -20.44
CA ILE A 521 19.57 -0.81 -21.59
C ILE A 521 19.52 -1.90 -22.66
N LEU A 522 20.66 -2.51 -22.97
CA LEU A 522 20.74 -3.60 -23.93
C LEU A 522 19.96 -4.83 -23.44
N HIS A 523 20.07 -5.18 -22.15
CA HIS A 523 19.32 -6.29 -21.57
C HIS A 523 17.81 -6.06 -21.61
N ILE A 524 17.33 -4.87 -21.23
CA ILE A 524 15.90 -4.51 -21.29
C ILE A 524 15.39 -4.54 -22.73
N SER A 525 16.17 -4.01 -23.67
CA SER A 525 15.79 -3.93 -25.08
C SER A 525 15.63 -5.30 -25.73
N LEU A 526 16.39 -6.32 -25.30
CA LEU A 526 16.24 -7.69 -25.80
C LEU A 526 14.92 -8.34 -25.37
N ALA A 527 14.37 -7.93 -24.24
CA ALA A 527 13.09 -8.42 -23.72
C ALA A 527 11.90 -7.57 -24.19
N SER A 528 12.15 -6.37 -24.72
CA SER A 528 11.13 -5.39 -25.09
C SER A 528 10.58 -5.59 -26.51
N LYS A 529 9.30 -5.27 -26.70
CA LYS A 529 8.66 -5.20 -28.03
C LYS A 529 8.91 -3.88 -28.76
N ASN A 530 9.31 -2.84 -28.02
CA ASN A 530 9.57 -1.50 -28.55
C ASN A 530 11.07 -1.21 -28.42
N PRO A 531 11.85 -1.40 -29.49
CA PRO A 531 13.28 -1.10 -29.46
C PRO A 531 13.53 0.41 -29.49
N LEU A 532 14.69 0.84 -28.98
CA LEU A 532 15.17 2.21 -29.12
C LEU A 532 15.23 2.65 -30.61
N PRO A 533 15.11 3.95 -30.90
CA PRO A 533 15.27 4.49 -32.25
C PRO A 533 16.62 4.11 -32.88
N HIS A 534 16.65 3.93 -34.20
CA HIS A 534 17.87 3.57 -34.94
C HIS A 534 19.03 4.56 -34.72
N SER A 535 18.75 5.87 -34.62
CA SER A 535 19.75 6.90 -34.33
C SER A 535 20.42 6.71 -32.96
N ALA A 536 19.63 6.38 -31.93
CA ALA A 536 20.13 6.11 -30.59
C ALA A 536 21.02 4.85 -30.56
N TRP A 537 20.66 3.81 -31.30
CA TRP A 537 21.49 2.62 -31.45
C TRP A 537 22.80 2.89 -32.19
N GLN A 538 22.76 3.68 -33.25
CA GLN A 538 23.95 4.07 -33.99
C GLN A 538 24.94 4.81 -33.09
N GLU A 539 24.47 5.80 -32.32
CA GLU A 539 25.33 6.58 -31.42
C GLU A 539 25.90 5.72 -30.28
N THR A 540 25.09 4.82 -29.73
CA THR A 540 25.54 3.86 -28.72
C THR A 540 26.61 2.94 -29.27
N ALA A 541 26.43 2.42 -30.49
CA ALA A 541 27.42 1.56 -31.16
C ALA A 541 28.72 2.31 -31.44
N ASN A 542 28.64 3.54 -31.95
CA ASN A 542 29.81 4.39 -32.19
C ASN A 542 30.60 4.64 -30.88
N THR A 543 29.90 4.98 -29.80
CA THR A 543 30.54 5.23 -28.50
C THR A 543 31.21 3.96 -27.95
N LEU A 544 30.55 2.79 -28.06
CA LEU A 544 31.13 1.50 -27.65
C LEU A 544 32.34 1.11 -28.50
N LEU A 545 32.33 1.39 -29.82
CA LEU A 545 33.49 1.18 -30.68
C LEU A 545 34.70 1.97 -30.19
N GLU A 546 34.52 3.24 -29.83
CA GLU A 546 35.60 4.05 -29.27
C GLU A 546 36.12 3.47 -27.93
N ARG A 547 35.24 2.87 -27.12
CA ARG A 547 35.63 2.25 -25.83
C ARG A 547 36.41 0.95 -25.98
N LEU A 548 36.52 0.35 -27.18
CA LEU A 548 37.45 -0.75 -27.42
C LEU A 548 38.92 -0.33 -27.22
N GLY A 549 39.21 0.97 -27.35
CA GLY A 549 40.50 1.57 -27.05
C GLY A 549 40.60 2.30 -25.71
N ASP A 550 39.70 2.02 -24.76
CA ASP A 550 39.76 2.65 -23.43
C ASP A 550 41.05 2.27 -22.67
N LYS A 551 41.54 3.19 -21.83
CA LYS A 551 42.69 2.93 -20.95
C LYS A 551 42.36 1.88 -19.88
N ASP A 552 41.10 1.80 -19.45
CA ASP A 552 40.64 0.82 -18.47
C ASP A 552 40.34 -0.52 -19.15
N ILE A 553 40.97 -1.60 -18.65
CA ILE A 553 40.82 -2.95 -19.21
C ILE A 553 39.39 -3.45 -19.11
N TRP A 554 38.73 -3.21 -17.97
CA TRP A 554 37.35 -3.66 -17.76
C TRP A 554 36.40 -3.00 -18.75
N ILE A 555 36.55 -1.70 -19.02
CA ILE A 555 35.75 -1.00 -20.03
C ILE A 555 35.95 -1.61 -21.43
N ARG A 556 37.20 -1.90 -21.84
CA ARG A 556 37.49 -2.54 -23.14
C ARG A 556 36.82 -3.89 -23.28
N GLU A 557 36.89 -4.71 -22.23
CA GLU A 557 36.25 -6.03 -22.20
C GLU A 557 34.73 -5.95 -22.20
N GLN A 558 34.14 -4.97 -21.53
CA GLN A 558 32.68 -4.78 -21.58
C GLN A 558 32.23 -4.30 -22.95
N ALA A 559 32.94 -3.33 -23.54
CA ALA A 559 32.63 -2.84 -24.88
C ALA A 559 32.65 -3.98 -25.92
N SER A 560 33.64 -4.88 -25.86
CA SER A 560 33.73 -6.02 -26.79
C SER A 560 32.62 -7.06 -26.58
N LYS A 561 32.07 -7.17 -25.37
CA LYS A 561 30.93 -8.05 -25.04
C LYS A 561 29.58 -7.43 -25.42
N LEU A 562 29.42 -6.12 -25.24
CA LEU A 562 28.17 -5.40 -25.45
C LEU A 562 27.92 -5.04 -26.93
N LEU A 563 28.97 -4.72 -27.70
CA LEU A 563 28.84 -4.40 -29.14
C LEU A 563 28.07 -5.49 -29.93
N PRO A 564 28.39 -6.79 -29.79
CA PRO A 564 27.65 -7.87 -30.45
C PRO A 564 26.15 -7.89 -30.17
N MET A 565 25.70 -7.25 -29.09
CA MET A 565 24.29 -7.19 -28.70
C MET A 565 23.47 -6.20 -29.54
N ILE A 566 24.14 -5.26 -30.22
CA ILE A 566 23.55 -4.29 -31.16
C ILE A 566 23.59 -4.88 -32.57
N ASP A 567 22.66 -4.44 -33.44
CA ASP A 567 22.67 -4.77 -34.87
C ASP A 567 24.05 -4.46 -35.50
N PRO A 568 24.78 -5.48 -36.00
CA PRO A 568 26.09 -5.28 -36.60
C PRO A 568 26.10 -4.39 -37.82
N SER A 569 24.96 -4.22 -38.53
CA SER A 569 24.87 -3.34 -39.70
C SER A 569 25.30 -1.90 -39.41
N LEU A 570 25.22 -1.47 -38.14
CA LEU A 570 25.53 -0.12 -37.69
C LEU A 570 27.02 0.15 -37.52
N TYR A 571 27.84 -0.86 -37.21
CA TYR A 571 29.20 -0.64 -36.71
C TYR A 571 30.26 -1.58 -37.31
N LEU A 572 29.86 -2.62 -38.05
CA LEU A 572 30.77 -3.69 -38.46
C LEU A 572 31.92 -3.22 -39.33
N LEU A 573 31.67 -2.25 -40.23
CA LEU A 573 32.70 -1.68 -41.09
C LEU A 573 33.83 -1.04 -40.27
N ASP A 574 33.47 -0.21 -39.30
CA ASP A 574 34.43 0.49 -38.46
C ASP A 574 35.10 -0.44 -37.46
N LEU A 575 34.40 -1.46 -36.98
CA LEU A 575 34.99 -2.54 -36.18
C LEU A 575 36.09 -3.29 -36.93
N VAL A 576 35.84 -3.67 -38.19
CA VAL A 576 36.84 -4.35 -39.02
C VAL A 576 38.05 -3.45 -39.23
N ARG A 577 37.87 -2.15 -39.47
CA ARG A 577 38.99 -1.19 -39.57
C ARG A 577 39.85 -1.16 -38.31
N LEU A 578 39.25 -1.20 -37.13
CA LEU A 578 39.98 -1.19 -35.85
C LEU A 578 40.86 -2.42 -35.66
N VAL A 579 40.42 -3.60 -36.13
CA VAL A 579 41.21 -4.84 -36.06
C VAL A 579 42.49 -4.77 -36.87
N TYR A 580 42.51 -3.98 -37.94
CA TYR A 580 43.70 -3.78 -38.79
C TYR A 580 44.48 -2.51 -38.43
N SER A 581 44.04 -1.74 -37.44
CA SER A 581 44.79 -0.57 -36.94
C SER A 581 46.03 -1.04 -36.17
N PRO A 582 47.21 -0.41 -36.31
CA PRO A 582 48.43 -0.81 -35.58
C PRO A 582 48.41 -0.55 -34.05
N ASP A 583 47.28 -0.09 -33.49
CA ASP A 583 47.13 0.27 -32.07
C ASP A 583 46.86 -0.93 -31.15
N GLU A 584 46.99 -0.75 -29.83
CA GLU A 584 46.64 -1.75 -28.78
C GLU A 584 45.16 -2.20 -28.79
N ASN A 585 44.34 -1.62 -29.67
CA ASN A 585 42.90 -1.86 -29.81
C ASN A 585 42.58 -3.14 -30.61
N GLN A 586 43.59 -3.80 -31.20
CA GLN A 586 43.40 -5.00 -32.03
C GLN A 586 42.77 -6.18 -31.27
N SER A 587 43.21 -6.46 -30.03
CA SER A 587 42.70 -7.60 -29.26
C SER A 587 41.22 -7.43 -28.88
N PRO A 588 40.78 -6.30 -28.27
CA PRO A 588 39.36 -6.08 -27.97
C PRO A 588 38.47 -6.04 -29.22
N ALA A 589 38.95 -5.46 -30.32
CA ALA A 589 38.21 -5.42 -31.57
C ALA A 589 38.05 -6.82 -32.19
N SER A 590 39.09 -7.65 -32.12
CA SER A 590 39.02 -9.05 -32.56
C SER A 590 38.03 -9.86 -31.71
N ASP A 591 38.05 -9.65 -30.39
CA ASP A 591 37.10 -10.29 -29.47
C ASP A 591 35.64 -9.89 -29.78
N ALA A 592 35.41 -8.62 -30.12
CA ALA A 592 34.09 -8.15 -30.54
C ALA A 592 33.63 -8.81 -31.86
N ILE A 593 34.51 -8.95 -32.87
CA ILE A 593 34.17 -9.69 -34.11
C ILE A 593 33.83 -11.15 -33.81
N ILE A 594 34.61 -11.81 -32.94
CA ILE A 594 34.31 -13.18 -32.49
C ILE A 594 32.95 -13.22 -31.79
N GLY A 595 32.64 -12.23 -30.96
CA GLY A 595 31.34 -12.07 -30.30
C GLY A 595 30.19 -11.94 -31.30
N VAL A 596 30.34 -11.12 -32.35
CA VAL A 596 29.35 -10.96 -33.43
C VAL A 596 29.10 -12.30 -34.11
N LEU A 597 30.17 -13.01 -34.50
CA LEU A 597 30.06 -14.32 -35.15
C LEU A 597 29.40 -15.38 -34.27
N LYS A 598 29.68 -15.37 -32.95
CA LYS A 598 29.03 -16.30 -32.01
C LYS A 598 27.55 -16.02 -31.85
N ARG A 599 27.17 -14.75 -31.70
CA ARG A 599 25.79 -14.34 -31.40
C ARG A 599 24.88 -14.38 -32.62
N HIS A 600 25.41 -14.04 -33.79
CA HIS A 600 24.68 -13.97 -35.05
C HIS A 600 25.03 -15.14 -35.99
N ASN A 601 25.46 -16.28 -35.44
CA ASN A 601 25.91 -17.45 -36.21
C ASN A 601 24.87 -18.03 -37.18
N GLN A 602 23.59 -17.74 -36.96
CA GLN A 602 22.47 -18.15 -37.82
C GLN A 602 22.02 -17.05 -38.79
N ASN A 603 22.52 -15.82 -38.66
CA ASN A 603 22.17 -14.71 -39.55
C ASN A 603 23.17 -14.61 -40.71
N ILE A 604 22.80 -15.24 -41.83
CA ILE A 604 23.63 -15.31 -43.05
C ILE A 604 23.96 -13.91 -43.60
N GLU A 605 23.06 -12.94 -43.47
CA GLU A 605 23.27 -11.57 -43.97
C GLU A 605 24.43 -10.88 -43.26
N ILE A 606 24.54 -11.07 -41.94
CA ILE A 606 25.65 -10.53 -41.13
C ILE A 606 26.98 -11.19 -41.51
N ILE A 607 26.97 -12.48 -41.83
CA ILE A 607 28.18 -13.20 -42.30
C ILE A 607 28.64 -12.63 -43.64
N PHE A 608 27.71 -12.41 -44.58
CA PHE A 608 28.04 -11.77 -45.86
C PHE A 608 28.54 -10.33 -45.68
N LEU A 609 27.89 -9.55 -44.81
CA LEU A 609 28.33 -8.19 -44.49
C LEU A 609 29.77 -8.18 -43.96
N LEU A 610 30.13 -9.09 -43.05
CA LEU A 610 31.51 -9.21 -42.55
C LEU A 610 32.49 -9.51 -43.71
N VAL A 611 32.14 -10.48 -44.55
CA VAL A 611 32.97 -10.86 -45.71
C VAL A 611 33.15 -9.68 -46.67
N ASP A 612 32.12 -8.88 -46.88
CA ASP A 612 32.18 -7.71 -47.75
C ASP A 612 32.99 -6.56 -47.13
N CYS A 613 32.90 -6.37 -45.81
CA CYS A 613 33.79 -5.44 -45.09
C CYS A 613 35.27 -5.82 -45.24
N LEU A 614 35.60 -7.12 -45.25
CA LEU A 614 36.98 -7.62 -45.43
C LEU A 614 37.51 -7.44 -46.87
N LYS A 615 36.64 -7.31 -47.86
CA LYS A 615 37.03 -7.12 -49.27
C LYS A 615 37.32 -5.66 -49.64
N LEU A 616 37.10 -4.70 -48.74
CA LEU A 616 37.22 -3.28 -49.05
C LEU A 616 38.68 -2.87 -49.36
N PRO A 617 38.94 -2.06 -50.41
CA PRO A 617 40.30 -1.72 -50.89
C PRO A 617 41.19 -1.01 -49.86
N LEU A 618 40.61 -0.35 -48.87
CA LEU A 618 41.36 0.35 -47.80
C LEU A 618 42.12 -0.61 -46.87
N LEU A 619 41.69 -1.88 -46.79
CA LEU A 619 42.37 -2.90 -46.00
C LEU A 619 43.45 -3.64 -46.79
N GLN A 620 43.46 -3.55 -48.13
CA GLN A 620 44.40 -4.26 -49.02
C GLN A 620 45.87 -3.83 -48.86
N ILE A 621 46.17 -2.74 -48.15
CA ILE A 621 47.54 -2.26 -47.94
C ILE A 621 48.30 -3.12 -46.88
N SER A 622 47.60 -3.94 -46.08
CA SER A 622 48.21 -4.86 -45.10
C SER A 622 48.07 -6.35 -45.44
N PHE A 623 47.60 -6.71 -46.65
CA PHE A 623 47.40 -8.11 -47.02
C PHE A 623 48.69 -8.81 -47.47
N THR A 624 49.28 -9.58 -46.56
CA THR A 624 50.02 -10.79 -46.92
C THR A 624 49.46 -11.97 -46.12
N ASN A 625 48.61 -12.77 -46.80
CA ASN A 625 48.11 -14.11 -46.45
C ASN A 625 46.77 -14.25 -45.70
N ILE A 626 45.66 -14.26 -46.45
CA ILE A 626 44.50 -15.11 -46.13
C ILE A 626 44.07 -15.85 -47.42
N CYS A 627 44.18 -17.18 -47.42
CA CYS A 627 43.61 -18.03 -48.48
C CYS A 627 42.15 -18.36 -48.14
N LEU A 628 41.21 -17.87 -48.94
CA LEU A 628 39.82 -18.33 -48.95
C LEU A 628 39.74 -19.62 -49.78
N PHE A 629 39.53 -20.77 -49.13
CA PHE A 629 39.08 -21.98 -49.82
C PHE A 629 37.56 -22.02 -49.85
N SER A 630 37.01 -22.15 -51.06
CA SER A 630 35.60 -22.35 -51.35
C SER A 630 35.16 -23.78 -51.01
N ASN A 631 34.58 -23.96 -49.82
CA ASN A 631 33.61 -25.03 -49.50
C ASN A 631 32.84 -24.64 -48.21
N PRO A 632 31.55 -25.00 -48.06
CA PRO A 632 30.64 -24.24 -47.22
C PRO A 632 30.88 -24.53 -45.72
N PHE A 633 30.84 -23.47 -44.91
CA PHE A 633 30.79 -23.48 -43.43
C PHE A 633 32.06 -23.52 -42.59
N ILE A 634 33.27 -23.26 -43.13
CA ILE A 634 34.44 -23.01 -42.26
C ILE A 634 35.15 -21.71 -42.66
N ILE A 635 34.83 -20.62 -41.96
CA ILE A 635 35.62 -19.39 -41.98
C ILE A 635 36.72 -19.54 -40.92
N ARG A 636 37.97 -19.74 -41.35
CA ARG A 636 39.15 -19.68 -40.48
C ARG A 636 39.76 -18.28 -40.60
N ILE A 637 39.44 -17.40 -39.65
CA ILE A 637 40.09 -16.08 -39.53
C ILE A 637 41.34 -16.28 -38.66
N ASN A 638 42.53 -16.27 -39.27
CA ASN A 638 43.79 -16.24 -38.53
C ASN A 638 44.16 -14.77 -38.27
N PHE A 639 44.02 -14.32 -37.04
CA PHE A 639 44.67 -13.09 -36.57
C PHE A 639 46.11 -13.47 -36.16
N MET A 640 47.12 -12.93 -36.85
CA MET A 640 48.51 -13.06 -36.39
C MET A 640 48.69 -12.23 -35.12
N LYS A 641 49.31 -12.84 -34.10
CA LYS A 641 49.72 -12.20 -32.84
C LYS A 641 50.82 -11.19 -33.04
#